data_AF-A0A0D0L0W1-F1
#
_entry.id   AF-A0A0D0L0W1-F1
#
_cell.length_a   1.000
_cell.length_b   1.000
_cell.length_c   1.000
_cell.angle_alpha   90.00
_cell.angle_beta   90.00
_cell.angle_gamma   90.00
#
_symmetry.space_group_name_H-M   'P 1'
#
loop_
_entity.id
_entity.type
_entity.pdbx_description
1 polymer ?
#
loop_
_entity_poly.entity_id
_entity_poly.type
_entity_poly.pdbx_seq_one_letter_code
_entity_poly.pdbx_strand_id
1 'polypeptide(L)'
;MNFSTNNTARKDGFAFSLLRAGTLAVAAAVILSACGGGDGGGPGYPTAFLPVVPPADSGGSGGNGGGALGNVTCKDFDGNDMTVKPKTITVYNNSDRVIYPVLSTSENAKNEWIRGCFRVDDKLYPTTSVYKLYVNEGTGIPANSSVTVTLPLYSELSTENYITWWNGGRVVLADSNERLRQEEDKKLDTPAAVTCTGDHTNCALSVYSSKVQFPENIYAQLSEYTFGDAVIPVGQKPLLKPDNVGYNISYVDHVYLPIGIGPKNNPYIGYSGSVQSLPTFAGALGAFMGSDAGKGWPVYNLNSLKLPGGYNIFAQREGVVPAIDNVPVKPASGGVPVLTVQKCIAGQCTEDEKKNLHYGDAVQRMQNLWGSCVNWGAEDLSAYVTETISCPADLATKMDAVKQFFAQNHQNYLALHTGNTCKTSTPEKPVFTYMEALKHIYGWVPFNEGCGAGDNKLADTSIPGWTHATIQPMYIHDLQYNYKQAAVQGNPKLNFNPYVSLIHESLQMNAYGFSVDDAVGFMSELGDGLVFVVGGPHGLENSKQFSYLDGFALAIGVPSTLGEGTPLIKKYGVCALGQDAKDPGCAADKQDVTMPTNSRIAGFRVGSVPSYPVKVRFTDTKDNLYTFQVIDRFSACAVGAPGDCPSNRDAIKAGLVCSVTRSDGTVHPMSKTWCDGANPNQSRDDKDPQVTKNFMSFPMPVDFLK
;
A
#
# COMPACT_ATOMS: atom_id res chain seq x y z
N MET A 1 -68.60 19.50 -5.47
CA MET A 1 -69.02 18.14 -5.88
C MET A 1 -68.37 17.19 -4.88
N ASN A 2 -68.96 16.99 -3.70
CA ASN A 2 -69.85 15.87 -3.29
C ASN A 2 -69.29 14.49 -3.70
N PHE A 3 -68.96 13.53 -2.82
CA PHE A 3 -69.45 13.08 -1.50
C PHE A 3 -68.25 12.70 -0.57
N SER A 4 -68.17 13.05 0.73
CA SER A 4 -68.90 12.56 1.95
C SER A 4 -68.74 11.04 2.19
N THR A 5 -68.10 10.54 3.26
CA THR A 5 -68.53 10.51 4.69
C THR A 5 -67.38 9.95 5.56
N ASN A 6 -66.93 10.63 6.62
CA ASN A 6 -67.29 10.50 8.04
C ASN A 6 -67.19 9.10 8.68
N ASN A 7 -66.26 8.91 9.64
CA ASN A 7 -66.63 8.96 11.07
C ASN A 7 -65.43 8.90 12.03
N THR A 8 -65.49 9.85 12.96
CA THR A 8 -64.74 10.06 14.21
C THR A 8 -65.09 9.04 15.30
N ALA A 9 -64.14 8.75 16.21
CA ALA A 9 -64.40 8.78 17.67
C ALA A 9 -63.10 8.74 18.50
N ARG A 10 -62.94 9.78 19.34
CA ARG A 10 -62.09 9.89 20.53
C ARG A 10 -62.53 8.92 21.64
N LYS A 11 -61.60 8.50 22.51
CA LYS A 11 -61.72 8.60 23.98
C LYS A 11 -60.41 8.30 24.73
N ASP A 12 -59.87 9.36 25.33
CA ASP A 12 -59.31 9.52 26.68
C ASP A 12 -58.50 8.39 27.38
N GLY A 13 -57.22 8.71 27.62
CA GLY A 13 -56.68 8.92 28.98
C GLY A 13 -56.20 7.70 29.78
N PHE A 14 -54.88 7.62 30.04
CA PHE A 14 -54.31 7.54 31.41
C PHE A 14 -52.78 7.72 31.33
N ALA A 15 -52.28 8.52 32.28
CA ALA A 15 -50.87 8.87 32.43
C ALA A 15 -50.06 7.74 33.05
N PHE A 16 -48.82 7.53 32.57
CA PHE A 16 -47.69 7.11 33.40
C PHE A 16 -46.40 7.72 32.85
N SER A 17 -45.81 8.60 33.66
CA SER A 17 -44.42 9.01 33.57
C SER A 17 -43.53 7.87 34.05
N LEU A 18 -42.49 7.53 33.29
CA LEU A 18 -41.25 6.98 33.84
C LEU A 18 -40.12 7.20 32.82
N LEU A 19 -39.14 8.00 33.25
CA LEU A 19 -37.83 8.15 32.63
C LEU A 19 -37.19 6.77 32.40
N ARG A 20 -36.58 6.59 31.24
CA ARG A 20 -35.24 5.99 31.16
C ARG A 20 -34.57 6.43 29.87
N ALA A 21 -33.53 7.24 30.06
CA ALA A 21 -32.53 7.55 29.07
C ALA A 21 -31.93 6.25 28.53
N GLY A 22 -32.01 6.08 27.21
CA GLY A 22 -31.26 5.08 26.47
C GLY A 22 -30.54 5.80 25.35
N THR A 23 -29.38 6.37 25.68
CA THR A 23 -28.45 6.94 24.71
C THR A 23 -27.90 5.79 23.88
N LEU A 24 -28.49 5.55 22.70
CA LEU A 24 -27.85 4.73 21.67
C LEU A 24 -26.64 5.52 21.16
N ALA A 25 -25.46 5.20 21.69
CA ALA A 25 -24.21 5.53 21.05
C ALA A 25 -24.11 4.67 19.78
N VAL A 26 -24.57 5.21 18.66
CA VAL A 26 -24.28 4.67 17.33
C VAL A 26 -22.79 4.91 17.09
N ALA A 27 -21.97 3.92 17.42
CA ALA A 27 -20.60 3.86 16.94
C ALA A 27 -20.67 3.68 15.42
N ALA A 28 -20.56 4.78 14.69
CA ALA A 28 -20.37 4.75 13.25
C ALA A 28 -19.02 4.07 12.98
N ALA A 29 -19.06 2.77 12.70
CA ALA A 29 -17.92 2.07 12.11
C ALA A 29 -17.74 2.64 10.70
N VAL A 30 -16.88 3.65 10.59
CA VAL A 30 -16.38 4.11 9.31
C VAL A 30 -15.63 2.93 8.71
N ILE A 31 -16.25 2.28 7.73
CA ILE A 31 -15.56 1.31 6.87
C ILE A 31 -14.56 2.14 6.08
N LEU A 32 -13.32 2.19 6.56
CA LEU A 32 -12.16 2.72 5.84
C LEU A 32 -11.92 1.83 4.62
N SER A 33 -12.64 2.10 3.53
CA SER A 33 -12.24 1.76 2.18
C SER A 33 -11.16 2.75 1.74
N ALA A 34 -10.02 2.73 2.44
CA ALA A 34 -8.80 3.35 1.98
C ALA A 34 -8.12 2.35 1.03
N CYS A 35 -8.12 2.70 -0.25
CA CYS A 35 -7.28 2.18 -1.34
C CYS A 35 -6.59 0.83 -1.11
N GLY A 36 -7.34 -0.27 -1.23
CA GLY A 36 -6.75 -1.61 -1.14
C GLY A 36 -7.73 -2.77 -1.07
N GLY A 37 -8.87 -2.74 -1.77
CA GLY A 37 -9.74 -3.92 -1.86
C GLY A 37 -11.19 -3.65 -2.30
N GLY A 38 -11.59 -4.29 -3.40
CA GLY A 38 -12.95 -4.30 -3.99
C GLY A 38 -13.11 -3.21 -5.05
N ASP A 39 -13.25 -3.48 -6.36
CA ASP A 39 -13.85 -4.62 -7.05
C ASP A 39 -12.92 -5.18 -8.13
N GLY A 40 -12.91 -6.51 -8.25
CA GLY A 40 -12.28 -7.23 -9.35
C GLY A 40 -12.94 -6.86 -10.68
N GLY A 41 -12.30 -5.93 -11.40
CA GLY A 41 -12.76 -5.40 -12.67
C GLY A 41 -11.80 -4.37 -13.25
N GLY A 42 -10.50 -4.64 -13.17
CA GLY A 42 -9.51 -3.91 -13.96
C GLY A 42 -9.66 -4.31 -15.44
N PRO A 43 -9.66 -3.35 -16.40
CA PRO A 43 -9.74 -3.68 -17.81
C PRO A 43 -8.50 -4.47 -18.23
N GLY A 44 -8.70 -5.76 -18.52
CA GLY A 44 -7.75 -6.74 -19.06
C GLY A 44 -6.31 -6.26 -19.19
N TYR A 45 -5.51 -6.50 -18.16
CA TYR A 45 -4.06 -6.46 -18.25
C TYR A 45 -3.62 -7.64 -19.15
N PRO A 46 -3.02 -7.39 -20.34
CA PRO A 46 -2.29 -8.46 -21.00
C PRO A 46 -1.09 -8.82 -20.13
N THR A 47 -0.93 -10.11 -19.91
CA THR A 47 0.14 -10.78 -19.17
C THR A 47 1.46 -10.02 -19.08
N ALA A 48 1.71 -9.43 -17.92
CA ALA A 48 3.04 -9.04 -17.50
C ALA A 48 3.25 -9.53 -16.06
N PHE A 49 4.26 -10.37 -15.91
CA PHE A 49 4.84 -10.88 -14.67
C PHE A 49 4.02 -11.92 -13.86
N LEU A 50 4.77 -12.85 -13.20
CA LEU A 50 4.49 -13.78 -12.07
C LEU A 50 4.50 -15.32 -12.35
N PRO A 51 5.45 -16.16 -11.80
CA PRO A 51 5.37 -17.64 -11.61
C PRO A 51 5.80 -18.14 -10.18
N VAL A 52 5.57 -19.42 -9.82
CA VAL A 52 5.95 -20.18 -8.58
C VAL A 52 7.12 -21.13 -8.78
N VAL A 53 7.97 -21.23 -7.75
CA VAL A 53 9.09 -22.16 -7.57
C VAL A 53 8.71 -23.35 -6.65
N PRO A 54 8.92 -24.63 -7.05
CA PRO A 54 9.16 -25.74 -6.13
C PRO A 54 10.67 -25.96 -5.85
N PRO A 55 11.02 -26.63 -4.73
CA PRO A 55 12.32 -26.51 -4.05
C PRO A 55 13.39 -27.46 -4.61
N ALA A 56 14.65 -27.17 -4.28
CA ALA A 56 15.79 -28.02 -4.56
C ALA A 56 15.69 -29.37 -3.82
N ASP A 57 15.60 -30.46 -4.59
CA ASP A 57 15.74 -31.82 -4.08
C ASP A 57 17.22 -32.18 -3.93
N SER A 58 17.56 -32.70 -2.75
CA SER A 58 18.72 -33.58 -2.56
C SER A 58 18.18 -34.99 -2.32
N GLY A 59 18.59 -35.93 -3.17
CA GLY A 59 17.99 -37.26 -3.24
C GLY A 59 18.27 -38.17 -2.05
N GLY A 60 17.29 -39.03 -1.74
CA GLY A 60 17.42 -40.18 -0.85
C GLY A 60 16.10 -40.96 -0.78
N SER A 61 16.05 -42.16 -1.37
CA SER A 61 14.85 -43.00 -1.41
C SER A 61 14.53 -43.64 -0.05
N GLY A 62 13.26 -43.66 0.34
CA GLY A 62 12.73 -44.52 1.41
C GLY A 62 11.40 -44.00 1.96
N GLY A 63 10.30 -44.67 1.62
CA GLY A 63 8.93 -44.17 1.86
C GLY A 63 8.44 -44.25 3.31
N ASN A 64 7.62 -43.28 3.69
CA ASN A 64 6.28 -43.42 4.32
C ASN A 64 5.71 -42.01 4.62
N GLY A 65 4.37 -41.91 4.67
CA GLY A 65 3.61 -40.67 4.57
C GLY A 65 3.88 -39.59 5.63
N GLY A 66 4.02 -38.36 5.16
CA GLY A 66 4.09 -37.12 5.93
C GLY A 66 3.95 -35.93 4.98
N GLY A 67 2.74 -35.40 4.81
CA GLY A 67 2.53 -34.20 4.00
C GLY A 67 3.28 -33.02 4.60
N ALA A 68 4.20 -32.41 3.84
CA ALA A 68 5.01 -31.28 4.29
C ALA A 68 4.10 -30.12 4.74
N LEU A 69 4.25 -29.71 6.00
CA LEU A 69 3.38 -28.77 6.72
C LEU A 69 3.14 -27.48 5.90
N GLY A 70 1.90 -27.28 5.43
CA GLY A 70 1.41 -26.01 4.88
C GLY A 70 1.44 -25.82 3.36
N ASN A 71 1.94 -26.77 2.58
CA ASN A 71 1.78 -26.71 1.12
C ASN A 71 0.31 -26.85 0.71
N VAL A 72 -0.12 -26.07 -0.29
CA VAL A 72 -1.46 -26.14 -0.87
C VAL A 72 -1.39 -26.59 -2.33
N THR A 73 -2.20 -27.55 -2.71
CA THR A 73 -2.36 -27.95 -4.12
C THR A 73 -3.38 -27.04 -4.80
N CYS A 74 -2.92 -26.30 -5.81
CA CYS A 74 -3.73 -25.48 -6.70
C CYS A 74 -3.68 -26.03 -8.13
N LYS A 75 -4.41 -25.40 -9.04
CA LYS A 75 -4.41 -25.71 -10.46
C LYS A 75 -3.62 -24.67 -11.26
N ASP A 76 -2.75 -25.12 -12.15
CA ASP A 76 -1.96 -24.26 -13.03
C ASP A 76 -2.79 -23.69 -14.20
N PHE A 77 -2.13 -23.05 -15.17
CA PHE A 77 -2.80 -22.52 -16.35
C PHE A 77 -3.58 -23.59 -17.14
N ASP A 78 -3.03 -24.80 -17.24
CA ASP A 78 -3.55 -25.93 -18.01
C ASP A 78 -4.50 -26.83 -17.20
N GLY A 79 -4.71 -26.52 -15.91
CA GLY A 79 -5.58 -27.28 -15.00
C GLY A 79 -4.89 -28.46 -14.31
N ASN A 80 -3.57 -28.60 -14.43
CA ASN A 80 -2.80 -29.61 -13.71
C ASN A 80 -2.55 -29.19 -12.27
N ASP A 81 -2.28 -30.17 -11.40
CA ASP A 81 -1.91 -29.89 -10.02
C ASP A 81 -0.56 -29.17 -9.95
N MET A 82 -0.54 -28.05 -9.24
CA MET A 82 0.66 -27.32 -8.89
C MET A 82 0.74 -27.12 -7.38
N THR A 83 1.95 -27.26 -6.83
CA THR A 83 2.18 -27.03 -5.40
C THR A 83 2.47 -25.56 -5.15
N VAL A 84 1.66 -24.92 -4.30
CA VAL A 84 1.88 -23.59 -3.77
C VAL A 84 2.48 -23.72 -2.38
N LYS A 85 3.72 -23.23 -2.24
CA LYS A 85 4.42 -23.21 -0.95
C LYS A 85 3.94 -22.06 -0.07
N PRO A 86 4.02 -22.20 1.26
CA PRO A 86 3.88 -21.08 2.18
C PRO A 86 4.83 -19.92 1.87
N LYS A 87 4.41 -18.70 2.24
CA LYS A 87 5.27 -17.52 2.27
C LYS A 87 5.54 -17.09 3.71
N THR A 88 6.54 -16.24 3.91
CA THR A 88 6.94 -15.83 5.26
C THR A 88 6.78 -14.34 5.52
N ILE A 89 6.50 -13.98 6.76
CA ILE A 89 6.61 -12.62 7.28
C ILE A 89 7.64 -12.67 8.41
N THR A 90 8.75 -11.98 8.22
CA THR A 90 9.79 -11.85 9.25
C THR A 90 9.75 -10.46 9.84
N VAL A 91 9.75 -10.35 11.16
CA VAL A 91 9.78 -9.07 11.87
C VAL A 91 11.04 -8.99 12.72
N TYR A 92 11.92 -8.04 12.39
CA TYR A 92 13.10 -7.70 13.20
C TYR A 92 12.79 -6.48 14.07
N ASN A 93 13.01 -6.63 15.37
CA ASN A 93 12.96 -5.51 16.30
C ASN A 93 14.37 -4.96 16.51
N ASN A 94 14.73 -3.93 15.74
CA ASN A 94 16.03 -3.25 15.86
C ASN A 94 15.97 -2.06 16.83
N SER A 95 14.83 -1.87 17.51
CA SER A 95 14.63 -0.81 18.47
C SER A 95 15.10 -1.19 19.87
N ASP A 96 15.03 -0.23 20.80
CA ASP A 96 15.36 -0.39 22.22
C ASP A 96 14.16 -0.80 23.09
N ARG A 97 13.01 -1.11 22.48
CA ARG A 97 11.75 -1.42 23.17
C ARG A 97 11.17 -2.75 22.70
N VAL A 98 10.18 -3.27 23.42
CA VAL A 98 9.39 -4.43 22.97
C VAL A 98 8.40 -3.97 21.89
N ILE A 99 8.23 -4.75 20.83
CA ILE A 99 7.15 -4.56 19.84
C ILE A 99 6.16 -5.73 19.89
N TYR A 100 4.91 -5.48 19.53
CA TYR A 100 3.80 -6.43 19.58
C TYR A 100 3.18 -6.57 18.17
N PRO A 101 3.71 -7.48 17.33
CA PRO A 101 3.17 -7.68 16.00
C PRO A 101 1.85 -8.44 16.01
N VAL A 102 0.92 -7.99 15.18
CA VAL A 102 -0.31 -8.72 14.87
C VAL A 102 -0.54 -8.70 13.37
N LEU A 103 -0.78 -9.87 12.80
CA LEU A 103 -1.20 -9.98 11.41
C LEU A 103 -2.73 -10.02 11.39
N SER A 104 -3.37 -9.31 10.47
CA SER A 104 -4.81 -9.47 10.25
C SER A 104 -5.17 -9.68 8.79
N THR A 105 -6.29 -10.35 8.56
CA THR A 105 -6.94 -10.48 7.24
C THR A 105 -8.17 -9.59 7.19
N SER A 106 -8.86 -9.55 6.04
CA SER A 106 -10.12 -8.83 5.87
C SER A 106 -11.28 -9.75 5.49
N GLU A 107 -12.51 -9.28 5.69
CA GLU A 107 -13.70 -9.92 5.14
C GLU A 107 -13.75 -9.73 3.62
N ASN A 108 -14.32 -10.70 2.90
CA ASN A 108 -14.58 -10.59 1.47
C ASN A 108 -15.77 -11.47 1.08
N ALA A 109 -16.69 -10.93 0.27
CA ALA A 109 -17.82 -11.70 -0.26
C ALA A 109 -17.38 -12.73 -1.31
N LYS A 110 -16.23 -12.49 -1.95
CA LYS A 110 -15.67 -13.29 -3.02
C LYS A 110 -14.16 -13.44 -2.80
N ASN A 111 -13.71 -14.67 -2.60
CA ASN A 111 -12.31 -14.96 -2.31
C ASN A 111 -11.57 -15.38 -3.59
N GLU A 112 -10.97 -14.39 -4.24
CA GLU A 112 -10.31 -14.59 -5.54
C GLU A 112 -9.11 -15.53 -5.47
N TRP A 113 -8.41 -15.59 -4.32
CA TRP A 113 -7.26 -16.48 -4.13
C TRP A 113 -7.66 -17.95 -4.14
N ILE A 114 -8.73 -18.31 -3.42
CA ILE A 114 -9.25 -19.68 -3.41
C ILE A 114 -9.87 -20.04 -4.77
N ARG A 115 -10.61 -19.11 -5.38
CA ARG A 115 -11.19 -19.29 -6.72
C ARG A 115 -10.11 -19.51 -7.77
N GLY A 116 -9.05 -18.71 -7.74
CA GLY A 116 -7.89 -18.84 -8.61
C GLY A 116 -7.11 -20.12 -8.37
N CYS A 117 -6.94 -20.52 -7.11
CA CYS A 117 -6.27 -21.78 -6.75
C CYS A 117 -7.02 -23.00 -7.30
N PHE A 118 -8.35 -23.02 -7.20
CA PHE A 118 -9.17 -24.15 -7.66
C PHE A 118 -9.66 -24.03 -9.11
N ARG A 119 -9.43 -22.89 -9.77
CA ARG A 119 -9.97 -22.55 -11.09
C ARG A 119 -11.49 -22.74 -11.19
N VAL A 120 -12.23 -22.03 -10.35
CA VAL A 120 -13.70 -22.10 -10.31
C VAL A 120 -14.38 -20.75 -10.46
N ASP A 121 -15.47 -20.73 -11.22
CA ASP A 121 -16.24 -19.52 -11.54
C ASP A 121 -17.39 -19.29 -10.55
N ASP A 122 -18.21 -20.31 -10.31
CA ASP A 122 -19.51 -20.10 -9.65
C ASP A 122 -19.43 -20.05 -8.12
N LYS A 123 -18.37 -20.61 -7.53
CA LYS A 123 -18.21 -20.70 -6.08
C LYS A 123 -17.40 -19.54 -5.52
N LEU A 124 -17.93 -18.85 -4.52
CA LEU A 124 -17.38 -17.57 -4.04
C LEU A 124 -16.45 -17.68 -2.83
N TYR A 125 -16.60 -18.72 -2.00
CA TYR A 125 -15.79 -18.94 -0.78
C TYR A 125 -15.66 -17.70 0.13
N PRO A 126 -16.76 -17.08 0.58
CA PRO A 126 -16.70 -15.83 1.31
C PRO A 126 -15.88 -15.95 2.61
N THR A 127 -15.03 -14.97 2.87
CA THR A 127 -14.37 -14.78 4.17
C THR A 127 -15.25 -13.87 5.02
N THR A 128 -15.89 -14.42 6.04
CA THR A 128 -16.93 -13.70 6.81
C THR A 128 -16.44 -13.18 8.16
N SER A 129 -15.12 -13.15 8.40
CA SER A 129 -14.54 -12.60 9.62
C SER A 129 -13.18 -11.99 9.32
N VAL A 130 -12.79 -11.00 10.12
CA VAL A 130 -11.41 -10.55 10.26
C VAL A 130 -10.68 -11.55 11.14
N TYR A 131 -9.65 -12.21 10.62
CA TYR A 131 -8.80 -13.09 11.43
C TYR A 131 -7.56 -12.32 11.89
N LYS A 132 -7.20 -12.46 13.16
CA LYS A 132 -6.05 -11.80 13.79
C LYS A 132 -5.10 -12.86 14.35
N LEU A 133 -3.84 -12.81 13.95
CA LEU A 133 -2.75 -13.67 14.40
C LEU A 133 -1.78 -12.85 15.23
N TYR A 134 -1.80 -13.06 16.54
CA TYR A 134 -0.91 -12.39 17.49
C TYR A 134 0.38 -13.18 17.62
N VAL A 135 1.51 -12.48 17.53
CA VAL A 135 2.82 -13.06 17.81
C VAL A 135 3.23 -12.70 19.23
N ASN A 136 3.55 -13.71 20.02
CA ASN A 136 3.92 -13.57 21.44
C ASN A 136 2.92 -12.70 22.20
N GLU A 137 1.62 -13.07 22.13
CA GLU A 137 0.53 -12.28 22.71
C GLU A 137 0.83 -11.87 24.17
N GLY A 138 0.78 -10.57 24.44
CA GLY A 138 1.03 -9.99 25.76
C GLY A 138 2.51 -9.78 26.12
N THR A 139 3.46 -10.52 25.52
CA THR A 139 4.90 -10.40 25.82
C THR A 139 5.72 -9.75 24.70
N GLY A 140 5.26 -9.83 23.45
CA GLY A 140 5.89 -9.20 22.28
C GLY A 140 7.25 -9.80 21.88
N ILE A 141 7.96 -9.05 21.05
CA ILE A 141 9.32 -9.31 20.55
C ILE A 141 10.27 -8.34 21.26
N PRO A 142 11.21 -8.83 22.07
CA PRO A 142 12.24 -8.00 22.71
C PRO A 142 13.14 -7.24 21.73
N ALA A 143 13.83 -6.22 22.23
CA ALA A 143 14.86 -5.50 21.48
C ALA A 143 15.94 -6.46 20.93
N ASN A 144 16.42 -6.20 19.71
CA ASN A 144 17.44 -6.98 19.00
C ASN A 144 17.10 -8.47 18.83
N SER A 145 15.81 -8.79 18.70
CA SER A 145 15.32 -10.14 18.41
C SER A 145 14.41 -10.13 17.19
N SER A 146 14.10 -11.30 16.65
CA SER A 146 13.22 -11.40 15.49
C SER A 146 12.33 -12.63 15.55
N VAL A 147 11.28 -12.61 14.74
CA VAL A 147 10.42 -13.78 14.50
C VAL A 147 10.17 -13.94 13.01
N THR A 148 10.01 -15.16 12.55
CA THR A 148 9.53 -15.50 11.22
C THR A 148 8.26 -16.32 11.34
N VAL A 149 7.16 -15.78 10.83
CA VAL A 149 5.88 -16.48 10.69
C VAL A 149 5.80 -17.06 9.28
N THR A 150 5.43 -18.33 9.17
CA THR A 150 5.20 -19.01 7.89
C THR A 150 3.70 -19.21 7.69
N LEU A 151 3.18 -18.70 6.56
CA LEU A 151 1.77 -18.63 6.23
C LEU A 151 1.46 -19.44 4.97
N PRO A 152 0.60 -20.48 5.05
CA PRO A 152 0.08 -21.14 3.86
C PRO A 152 -0.84 -20.19 3.08
N LEU A 153 -1.19 -20.53 1.83
CA LEU A 153 -2.15 -19.77 1.02
C LEU A 153 -3.46 -19.54 1.80
N TYR A 154 -3.99 -20.61 2.38
CA TYR A 154 -5.14 -20.58 3.26
C TYR A 154 -5.03 -21.66 4.35
N SER A 155 -5.87 -21.56 5.37
CA SER A 155 -6.14 -22.62 6.34
C SER A 155 -7.63 -22.90 6.38
N GLU A 156 -8.04 -24.16 6.26
CA GLU A 156 -9.44 -24.55 6.37
C GLU A 156 -9.84 -24.70 7.84
N LEU A 157 -10.87 -23.98 8.28
CA LEU A 157 -11.40 -24.04 9.65
C LEU A 157 -12.51 -25.09 9.78
N SER A 158 -13.31 -25.21 8.74
CA SER A 158 -14.35 -26.22 8.55
C SER A 158 -14.57 -26.35 7.03
N THR A 159 -15.33 -27.37 6.61
CA THR A 159 -15.65 -27.56 5.19
C THR A 159 -16.03 -26.26 4.50
N GLU A 160 -15.20 -25.84 3.55
CA GLU A 160 -15.37 -24.65 2.71
C GLU A 160 -15.30 -23.28 3.42
N ASN A 161 -14.87 -23.25 4.68
CA ASN A 161 -14.64 -22.03 5.44
C ASN A 161 -13.13 -21.88 5.71
N TYR A 162 -12.56 -20.77 5.24
CA TYR A 162 -11.11 -20.60 5.19
C TYR A 162 -10.66 -19.30 5.86
N ILE A 163 -9.48 -19.34 6.46
CA ILE A 163 -8.65 -18.16 6.65
C ILE A 163 -7.75 -18.05 5.42
N THR A 164 -7.85 -16.96 4.67
CA THR A 164 -6.93 -16.69 3.55
C THR A 164 -5.88 -15.70 3.98
N TRP A 165 -4.69 -16.21 4.28
CA TRP A 165 -3.58 -15.40 4.79
C TRP A 165 -2.95 -14.50 3.74
N TRP A 166 -3.13 -14.81 2.46
CA TRP A 166 -2.43 -14.14 1.36
C TRP A 166 -3.15 -12.94 0.76
N ASN A 167 -4.44 -12.75 1.07
CA ASN A 167 -5.29 -11.77 0.40
C ASN A 167 -5.49 -10.49 1.25
N GLY A 168 -4.74 -9.43 0.94
CA GLY A 168 -4.99 -8.08 1.48
C GLY A 168 -4.96 -8.00 3.00
N GLY A 169 -3.87 -8.48 3.60
CA GLY A 169 -3.67 -8.50 5.05
C GLY A 169 -2.92 -7.27 5.57
N ARG A 170 -2.95 -7.09 6.89
CA ARG A 170 -2.17 -6.05 7.59
C ARG A 170 -1.12 -6.68 8.48
N VAL A 171 0.03 -6.03 8.59
CA VAL A 171 1.00 -6.24 9.68
C VAL A 171 0.93 -4.99 10.55
N VAL A 172 0.33 -5.17 11.73
CA VAL A 172 0.21 -4.13 12.75
C VAL A 172 1.41 -4.26 13.67
N LEU A 173 2.30 -3.26 13.66
CA LEU A 173 3.45 -3.22 14.56
C LEU A 173 3.16 -2.18 15.63
N ALA A 174 2.94 -2.65 16.85
CA ALA A 174 2.67 -1.82 18.02
C ALA A 174 3.87 -1.81 18.98
N ASP A 175 4.06 -0.73 19.74
CA ASP A 175 5.04 -0.67 20.85
C ASP A 175 4.35 -0.75 22.23
N SER A 176 3.02 -0.93 22.25
CA SER A 176 2.20 -1.21 23.43
C SER A 176 1.17 -2.29 23.11
N ASN A 177 0.86 -3.13 24.10
CA ASN A 177 -0.20 -4.14 24.01
C ASN A 177 -1.59 -3.57 24.37
N GLU A 178 -1.68 -2.30 24.76
CA GLU A 178 -2.91 -1.64 25.15
C GLU A 178 -3.90 -1.56 23.97
N ARG A 179 -5.13 -2.09 24.16
CA ARG A 179 -6.24 -2.11 23.18
C ARG A 179 -5.93 -2.86 21.87
N LEU A 180 -4.85 -3.64 21.84
CA LEU A 180 -4.47 -4.39 20.65
C LEU A 180 -5.38 -5.62 20.42
N ARG A 181 -5.95 -6.19 21.49
CA ARG A 181 -7.01 -7.20 21.44
C ARG A 181 -8.30 -6.62 22.00
N GLN A 182 -9.42 -6.92 21.35
CA GLN A 182 -10.75 -6.52 21.80
C GLN A 182 -11.41 -7.64 22.61
N GLU A 183 -12.34 -7.30 23.50
CA GLU A 183 -13.01 -8.29 24.35
C GLU A 183 -13.91 -9.23 23.54
N GLU A 184 -14.48 -8.73 22.45
CA GLU A 184 -15.36 -9.45 21.54
C GLU A 184 -14.61 -10.37 20.56
N ASP A 185 -13.27 -10.28 20.50
CA ASP A 185 -12.45 -11.14 19.66
C ASP A 185 -12.54 -12.60 20.16
N LYS A 186 -13.05 -13.49 19.31
CA LYS A 186 -13.24 -14.90 19.65
C LYS A 186 -11.97 -15.70 19.36
N LYS A 187 -11.39 -16.32 20.39
CA LYS A 187 -10.21 -17.18 20.26
C LYS A 187 -10.51 -18.43 19.43
N LEU A 188 -9.56 -18.80 18.58
CA LEU A 188 -9.55 -20.02 17.76
C LEU A 188 -8.29 -20.83 18.05
N ASP A 189 -8.31 -22.11 17.65
CA ASP A 189 -7.09 -22.91 17.57
C ASP A 189 -6.21 -22.37 16.43
N THR A 190 -4.91 -22.20 16.71
CA THR A 190 -3.95 -21.80 15.67
C THR A 190 -3.80 -22.93 14.66
N PRO A 191 -4.05 -22.70 13.35
CA PRO A 191 -3.94 -23.75 12.35
C PRO A 191 -2.51 -24.33 12.31
N ALA A 192 -2.38 -25.67 12.30
CA ALA A 192 -1.07 -26.35 12.38
C ALA A 192 -0.10 -26.00 11.24
N ALA A 193 -0.62 -25.58 10.08
CA ALA A 193 0.16 -25.12 8.93
C ALA A 193 0.75 -23.71 9.11
N VAL A 194 0.24 -22.92 10.06
CA VAL A 194 0.78 -21.61 10.43
C VAL A 194 1.82 -21.84 11.53
N THR A 195 3.09 -21.60 11.20
CA THR A 195 4.20 -21.86 12.12
C THR A 195 4.99 -20.59 12.40
N CYS A 196 5.76 -20.60 13.48
CA CYS A 196 6.64 -19.49 13.80
C CYS A 196 7.94 -19.95 14.45
N THR A 197 9.02 -19.25 14.13
CA THR A 197 10.34 -19.41 14.73
C THR A 197 10.84 -18.06 15.23
N GLY A 198 11.45 -18.03 16.41
CA GLY A 198 12.07 -16.83 16.97
C GLY A 198 13.60 -16.94 16.96
N ASP A 199 14.27 -15.82 16.75
CA ASP A 199 15.71 -15.65 16.96
C ASP A 199 15.91 -14.70 18.15
N HIS A 200 16.69 -15.14 19.14
CA HIS A 200 16.83 -14.48 20.45
C HIS A 200 15.52 -14.20 21.20
N THR A 201 14.42 -14.87 20.83
CA THR A 201 13.12 -14.82 21.49
C THR A 201 12.33 -16.11 21.23
N ASN A 202 11.32 -16.39 22.05
CA ASN A 202 10.35 -17.44 21.72
C ASN A 202 9.44 -16.98 20.59
N CYS A 203 8.77 -17.91 19.90
CA CYS A 203 7.65 -17.55 19.06
C CYS A 203 6.42 -18.43 19.35
N ALA A 204 5.39 -17.81 19.93
CA ALA A 204 4.08 -18.39 20.17
C ALA A 204 3.02 -17.61 19.39
N LEU A 205 2.00 -18.33 18.92
CA LEU A 205 0.96 -17.77 18.06
C LEU A 205 -0.43 -17.98 18.67
N SER A 206 -1.24 -16.92 18.70
CA SER A 206 -2.66 -16.99 19.04
C SER A 206 -3.51 -16.47 17.88
N VAL A 207 -4.56 -17.20 17.50
CA VAL A 207 -5.51 -16.78 16.45
C VAL A 207 -6.85 -16.39 17.04
N TYR A 208 -7.43 -15.32 16.52
CA TYR A 208 -8.77 -14.84 16.86
C TYR A 208 -9.57 -14.53 15.60
N SER A 209 -10.88 -14.68 15.67
CA SER A 209 -11.85 -14.15 14.70
C SER A 209 -12.57 -12.93 15.28
N SER A 210 -12.80 -11.93 14.44
CA SER A 210 -13.47 -10.69 14.78
C SER A 210 -14.39 -10.22 13.65
N LYS A 211 -15.27 -9.27 13.97
CA LYS A 211 -16.09 -8.53 12.99
C LYS A 211 -15.54 -7.15 12.67
N VAL A 212 -14.49 -6.73 13.37
CA VAL A 212 -13.91 -5.40 13.24
C VAL A 212 -12.39 -5.49 13.09
N GLN A 213 -11.84 -4.56 12.31
CA GLN A 213 -10.41 -4.29 12.28
C GLN A 213 -9.97 -3.57 13.56
N PHE A 214 -8.68 -3.27 13.67
CA PHE A 214 -8.14 -2.50 14.78
C PHE A 214 -8.69 -1.07 14.82
N PRO A 215 -9.02 -0.54 16.00
CA PRO A 215 -9.43 0.85 16.12
C PRO A 215 -8.23 1.79 15.90
N GLU A 216 -8.51 3.04 15.50
CA GLU A 216 -7.48 4.02 15.14
C GLU A 216 -6.62 4.46 16.33
N ASN A 217 -7.15 4.30 17.54
CA ASN A 217 -6.53 4.73 18.79
C ASN A 217 -5.59 3.67 19.41
N ILE A 218 -5.14 2.67 18.64
CA ILE A 218 -4.04 1.80 19.07
C ILE A 218 -2.68 2.44 18.84
N TYR A 219 -1.71 2.03 19.65
CA TYR A 219 -0.30 2.43 19.59
C TYR A 219 0.45 1.63 18.52
N ALA A 220 0.02 1.77 17.26
CA ALA A 220 0.59 0.98 16.17
C ALA A 220 0.72 1.75 14.87
N GLN A 221 1.74 1.37 14.11
CA GLN A 221 1.86 1.72 12.70
C GLN A 221 1.25 0.58 11.87
N LEU A 222 0.46 0.97 10.87
CA LEU A 222 -0.17 0.04 9.94
C LEU A 222 0.69 -0.13 8.70
N SER A 223 0.81 -1.36 8.25
CA SER A 223 1.41 -1.75 6.98
C SER A 223 0.61 -2.88 6.37
N GLU A 224 0.62 -2.99 5.05
CA GLU A 224 -0.21 -3.95 4.33
C GLU A 224 0.64 -4.89 3.50
N TYR A 225 0.10 -6.10 3.29
CA TYR A 225 0.71 -7.09 2.43
C TYR A 225 -0.34 -7.89 1.66
N THR A 226 0.08 -8.36 0.49
CA THR A 226 -0.66 -9.31 -0.34
C THR A 226 0.36 -10.30 -0.89
N PHE A 227 0.04 -11.58 -0.88
CA PHE A 227 0.92 -12.63 -1.38
C PHE A 227 0.33 -13.26 -2.63
N GLY A 228 1.09 -13.27 -3.72
CA GLY A 228 0.57 -13.62 -5.03
C GLY A 228 -0.50 -12.65 -5.53
N ASP A 229 -1.19 -13.06 -6.58
CA ASP A 229 -2.28 -12.34 -7.23
C ASP A 229 -3.33 -13.34 -7.74
N ALA A 230 -4.55 -12.87 -7.96
CA ALA A 230 -5.63 -13.65 -8.54
C ALA A 230 -6.20 -12.91 -9.75
N VAL A 231 -5.98 -13.48 -10.94
CA VAL A 231 -6.37 -12.87 -12.22
C VAL A 231 -7.43 -13.70 -12.92
N ILE A 232 -8.19 -13.07 -13.81
CA ILE A 232 -9.11 -13.76 -14.71
C ILE A 232 -8.63 -13.47 -16.14
N PRO A 233 -7.79 -14.34 -16.72
CA PRO A 233 -7.32 -14.14 -18.09
C PRO A 233 -8.51 -14.20 -19.07
N VAL A 234 -8.40 -13.50 -20.20
CA VAL A 234 -9.49 -13.43 -21.19
C VAL A 234 -9.85 -14.83 -21.68
N GLY A 235 -11.13 -15.20 -21.56
CA GLY A 235 -11.62 -16.52 -21.97
C GLY A 235 -11.17 -17.68 -21.08
N GLN A 236 -10.59 -17.40 -19.91
CA GLN A 236 -10.10 -18.40 -18.97
C GLN A 236 -10.83 -18.29 -17.62
N LYS A 237 -10.73 -19.37 -16.84
CA LYS A 237 -11.14 -19.38 -15.43
C LYS A 237 -10.19 -18.54 -14.57
N PRO A 238 -10.60 -18.10 -13.37
CA PRO A 238 -9.71 -17.49 -12.40
C PRO A 238 -8.44 -18.31 -12.21
N LEU A 239 -7.30 -17.63 -12.13
CA LEU A 239 -5.98 -18.20 -12.02
C LEU A 239 -5.24 -17.52 -10.86
N LEU A 240 -4.69 -18.33 -9.96
CA LEU A 240 -3.74 -17.87 -8.96
C LEU A 240 -2.36 -17.67 -9.60
N LYS A 241 -1.72 -16.54 -9.29
CA LYS A 241 -0.33 -16.19 -9.62
C LYS A 241 0.47 -16.01 -8.32
N PRO A 242 1.00 -17.08 -7.72
CA PRO A 242 1.45 -17.10 -6.31
C PRO A 242 2.78 -16.38 -5.96
N ASP A 243 3.22 -15.43 -6.76
CA ASP A 243 4.66 -15.34 -7.09
C ASP A 243 5.32 -14.15 -6.45
N ASN A 244 4.67 -13.01 -6.64
CA ASN A 244 5.08 -11.78 -6.02
C ASN A 244 4.61 -11.69 -4.58
N VAL A 245 5.25 -10.77 -3.88
CA VAL A 245 4.79 -10.21 -2.63
C VAL A 245 4.45 -8.75 -2.89
N GLY A 246 3.18 -8.42 -2.68
CA GLY A 246 2.64 -7.08 -2.62
C GLY A 246 2.83 -6.50 -1.23
N TYR A 247 3.26 -5.24 -1.12
CA TYR A 247 3.39 -4.55 0.17
C TYR A 247 3.35 -3.03 0.01
N ASN A 248 2.88 -2.38 1.07
CA ASN A 248 2.91 -0.93 1.22
C ASN A 248 3.01 -0.54 2.71
N ILE A 249 3.26 0.73 2.98
CA ILE A 249 3.05 1.32 4.30
C ILE A 249 2.10 2.50 4.13
N SER A 250 0.95 2.43 4.80
CA SER A 250 -0.02 3.53 4.83
C SER A 250 0.42 4.56 5.87
N TYR A 251 1.11 5.62 5.44
CA TYR A 251 1.19 6.89 6.19
C TYR A 251 0.12 7.88 5.72
N VAL A 252 -0.80 7.44 4.85
CA VAL A 252 -2.02 8.18 4.51
C VAL A 252 -2.87 8.37 5.75
N ASP A 253 -3.02 7.30 6.54
CA ASP A 253 -3.84 7.30 7.75
C ASP A 253 -3.15 8.04 8.90
N HIS A 254 -1.94 7.60 9.24
CA HIS A 254 -1.15 8.14 10.34
C HIS A 254 0.32 7.74 10.28
N VAL A 255 1.13 8.49 11.03
CA VAL A 255 2.53 8.16 11.30
C VAL A 255 2.78 7.98 12.78
N TYR A 256 3.44 6.86 13.11
CA TYR A 256 3.72 6.46 14.49
C TYR A 256 5.12 5.85 14.69
N LEU A 257 5.49 4.82 13.92
CA LEU A 257 6.75 4.09 14.08
C LEU A 257 7.54 4.03 12.76
N PRO A 258 8.89 4.04 12.81
CA PRO A 258 9.73 3.80 11.65
C PRO A 258 9.71 2.31 11.29
N ILE A 259 8.97 1.98 10.22
CA ILE A 259 8.95 0.64 9.63
C ILE A 259 9.64 0.66 8.27
N GLY A 260 10.55 -0.28 8.03
CA GLY A 260 11.04 -0.64 6.70
C GLY A 260 10.52 -2.01 6.25
N ILE A 261 10.18 -2.17 4.98
CA ILE A 261 9.70 -3.43 4.38
C ILE A 261 10.50 -3.75 3.12
N GLY A 262 11.01 -4.98 3.00
CA GLY A 262 11.62 -5.49 1.77
C GLY A 262 11.16 -6.92 1.46
N PRO A 263 11.26 -7.37 0.19
CA PRO A 263 10.98 -8.75 -0.16
C PRO A 263 12.06 -9.68 0.38
N LYS A 264 11.66 -10.90 0.70
CA LYS A 264 12.57 -11.99 1.08
C LYS A 264 12.98 -12.80 -0.13
N ASN A 265 14.24 -13.24 -0.16
CA ASN A 265 14.91 -13.92 -1.26
C ASN A 265 14.93 -13.10 -2.56
N ASN A 266 15.06 -11.78 -2.45
CA ASN A 266 15.25 -10.89 -3.58
C ASN A 266 16.07 -9.64 -3.17
N PRO A 267 17.40 -9.77 -3.08
CA PRO A 267 18.28 -8.71 -2.60
C PRO A 267 18.42 -7.53 -3.56
N TYR A 268 17.79 -7.57 -4.73
CA TYR A 268 17.92 -6.54 -5.76
C TYR A 268 16.82 -5.48 -5.69
N ILE A 269 15.87 -5.63 -4.76
CA ILE A 269 14.80 -4.68 -4.51
C ILE A 269 15.09 -3.96 -3.20
N GLY A 270 15.19 -2.63 -3.24
CA GLY A 270 15.34 -1.81 -2.03
C GLY A 270 14.11 -1.86 -1.12
N TYR A 271 14.26 -1.45 0.13
CA TYR A 271 13.15 -1.41 1.08
C TYR A 271 12.23 -0.20 0.86
N SER A 272 10.97 -0.30 1.27
CA SER A 272 10.03 0.83 1.40
C SER A 272 9.84 1.21 2.87
N GLY A 273 9.65 2.50 3.17
CA GLY A 273 9.45 3.03 4.51
C GLY A 273 10.65 3.75 5.11
N SER A 274 10.77 3.72 6.45
CA SER A 274 11.84 4.37 7.21
C SER A 274 12.53 3.39 8.15
N VAL A 275 13.85 3.42 8.14
CA VAL A 275 14.71 2.62 9.04
C VAL A 275 15.42 3.49 10.08
N GLN A 276 14.92 4.71 10.31
CA GLN A 276 15.43 5.58 11.37
C GLN A 276 15.29 4.92 12.75
N SER A 277 16.20 5.23 13.67
CA SER A 277 16.04 4.82 15.07
C SER A 277 14.80 5.46 15.69
N LEU A 278 14.20 4.83 16.71
CA LEU A 278 13.03 5.41 17.41
C LEU A 278 13.30 6.83 17.94
N PRO A 279 14.45 7.13 18.58
CA PRO A 279 14.74 8.49 19.05
C PRO A 279 14.85 9.52 17.91
N THR A 280 15.51 9.17 16.80
CA THR A 280 15.63 10.07 15.63
C THR A 280 14.24 10.36 15.05
N PHE A 281 13.44 9.31 14.89
CA PHE A 281 12.09 9.41 14.34
C PHE A 281 11.17 10.25 15.22
N ALA A 282 11.13 9.96 16.52
CA ALA A 282 10.34 10.72 17.49
C ALA A 282 10.82 12.19 17.58
N GLY A 283 12.13 12.43 17.46
CA GLY A 283 12.71 13.76 17.39
C GLY A 283 12.23 14.55 16.17
N ALA A 284 12.14 13.90 15.00
CA ALA A 284 11.61 14.51 13.78
C ALA A 284 10.12 14.86 13.89
N LEU A 285 9.30 13.97 14.48
CA LEU A 285 7.89 14.27 14.77
C LEU A 285 7.77 15.47 15.73
N GLY A 286 8.57 15.50 16.81
CA GLY A 286 8.59 16.62 17.75
C GLY A 286 9.04 17.94 17.11
N ALA A 287 10.04 17.90 16.24
CA ALA A 287 10.51 19.07 15.50
C ALA A 287 9.43 19.62 14.56
N PHE A 288 8.68 18.75 13.89
CA PHE A 288 7.53 19.16 13.08
C PHE A 288 6.47 19.88 13.92
N MET A 289 6.07 19.29 15.05
CA MET A 289 5.09 19.89 15.97
C MET A 289 5.54 21.26 16.53
N GLY A 290 6.85 21.45 16.72
CA GLY A 290 7.44 22.71 17.17
C GLY A 290 7.70 23.74 16.06
N SER A 291 7.66 23.32 14.79
CA SER A 291 7.83 24.20 13.63
C SER A 291 6.54 24.93 13.30
N ASP A 292 6.62 26.03 12.54
CA ASP A 292 5.42 26.69 12.02
C ASP A 292 4.56 25.69 11.24
N ALA A 293 5.15 24.86 10.38
CA ALA A 293 4.46 23.91 9.51
C ALA A 293 3.55 22.92 10.26
N GLY A 294 3.99 22.42 11.42
CA GLY A 294 3.25 21.45 12.24
C GLY A 294 2.62 22.04 13.51
N LYS A 295 2.75 23.35 13.75
CA LYS A 295 2.23 23.99 14.97
C LYS A 295 0.72 23.76 15.11
N GLY A 296 0.33 23.08 16.19
CA GLY A 296 -1.06 22.72 16.43
C GLY A 296 -1.62 21.68 15.45
N TRP A 297 -0.77 20.93 14.76
CA TRP A 297 -1.22 19.75 14.02
C TRP A 297 -2.01 18.83 14.96
N PRO A 298 -3.15 18.25 14.53
CA PRO A 298 -3.88 17.30 15.34
C PRO A 298 -3.01 16.12 15.75
N VAL A 299 -3.28 15.54 16.90
CA VAL A 299 -2.66 14.31 17.39
C VAL A 299 -3.76 13.35 17.81
N TYR A 300 -3.52 12.04 17.68
CA TYR A 300 -4.40 11.08 18.32
C TYR A 300 -4.35 11.26 19.84
N ASN A 301 -5.51 11.10 20.50
CA ASN A 301 -5.65 11.21 21.95
C ASN A 301 -4.99 10.02 22.67
N LEU A 302 -3.66 10.02 22.67
CA LEU A 302 -2.78 8.96 23.18
C LEU A 302 -1.65 9.56 24.00
N ASN A 303 -1.04 8.74 24.86
CA ASN A 303 0.15 9.14 25.63
C ASN A 303 1.45 9.16 24.79
N SER A 304 1.37 8.78 23.51
CA SER A 304 2.48 8.80 22.58
C SER A 304 2.14 9.66 21.37
N LEU A 305 3.17 10.32 20.82
CA LEU A 305 2.99 11.20 19.66
C LEU A 305 2.70 10.36 18.41
N LYS A 306 1.45 10.40 17.97
CA LYS A 306 0.95 9.78 16.74
C LYS A 306 0.21 10.84 15.95
N LEU A 307 0.62 11.05 14.70
CA LEU A 307 0.06 12.12 13.87
C LEU A 307 -0.87 11.53 12.80
N PRO A 308 -2.13 11.97 12.71
CA PRO A 308 -2.99 11.68 11.55
C PRO A 308 -2.41 12.32 10.28
N GLY A 309 -2.62 11.66 9.15
CA GLY A 309 -2.31 12.20 7.83
C GLY A 309 -3.27 13.31 7.41
N GLY A 310 -2.97 13.96 6.29
CA GLY A 310 -3.73 15.12 5.78
C GLY A 310 -5.20 14.84 5.48
N TYR A 311 -5.57 13.59 5.21
CA TYR A 311 -6.98 13.18 5.09
C TYR A 311 -7.66 13.08 6.46
N ASN A 312 -7.04 12.36 7.38
CA ASN A 312 -7.62 11.97 8.66
C ASN A 312 -7.85 13.17 9.58
N ILE A 313 -7.05 14.24 9.45
CA ILE A 313 -7.32 15.51 10.17
C ILE A 313 -8.70 16.11 9.85
N PHE A 314 -9.25 15.86 8.66
CA PHE A 314 -10.58 16.31 8.27
C PHE A 314 -11.63 15.22 8.47
N ALA A 315 -11.31 13.97 8.13
CA ALA A 315 -12.25 12.86 8.20
C ALA A 315 -12.60 12.47 9.65
N GLN A 316 -11.63 12.48 10.56
CA GLN A 316 -11.78 12.05 11.97
C GLN A 316 -11.93 13.23 12.94
N ARG A 317 -12.05 14.45 12.41
CA ARG A 317 -12.06 15.69 13.21
C ARG A 317 -13.09 15.69 14.33
N GLU A 318 -14.26 15.11 14.07
CA GLU A 318 -15.38 15.02 15.02
C GLU A 318 -15.53 13.61 15.61
N GLY A 319 -14.56 12.72 15.34
CA GLY A 319 -14.57 11.34 15.81
C GLY A 319 -14.45 11.26 17.33
N VAL A 320 -15.10 10.26 17.92
CA VAL A 320 -15.05 9.99 19.36
C VAL A 320 -14.58 8.57 19.65
N VAL A 321 -13.79 8.41 20.72
CA VAL A 321 -13.38 7.11 21.26
C VAL A 321 -14.31 6.70 22.41
N PRO A 322 -14.38 5.40 22.76
CA PRO A 322 -15.14 4.95 23.92
C PRO A 322 -14.68 5.65 25.20
N ALA A 323 -15.63 6.08 26.05
CA ALA A 323 -15.32 6.81 27.28
C ALA A 323 -14.50 6.00 28.30
N ILE A 324 -14.57 4.67 28.21
CA ILE A 324 -13.82 3.73 29.04
C ILE A 324 -12.32 3.71 28.69
N ASP A 325 -11.94 4.16 27.51
CA ASP A 325 -10.54 4.09 27.05
C ASP A 325 -9.64 4.96 27.93
N ASN A 326 -8.45 4.46 28.23
CA ASN A 326 -7.46 5.17 29.02
C ASN A 326 -6.68 6.17 28.15
N VAL A 327 -7.30 7.33 27.91
CA VAL A 327 -6.74 8.42 27.09
C VAL A 327 -6.48 9.68 27.92
N PRO A 328 -5.47 10.51 27.56
CA PRO A 328 -5.06 11.67 28.35
C PRO A 328 -6.07 12.82 28.36
N VAL A 329 -6.86 13.01 27.30
CA VAL A 329 -7.86 14.08 27.22
C VAL A 329 -9.27 13.51 27.37
N LYS A 330 -9.90 13.82 28.51
CA LYS A 330 -11.29 13.46 28.81
C LYS A 330 -12.09 14.71 29.22
N PRO A 331 -13.01 15.20 28.37
CA PRO A 331 -13.93 16.25 28.76
C PRO A 331 -14.86 15.81 29.90
N ALA A 332 -15.28 16.74 30.76
CA ALA A 332 -16.25 16.45 31.82
C ALA A 332 -17.65 16.09 31.28
N SER A 333 -17.98 16.51 30.06
CA SER A 333 -19.22 16.17 29.35
C SER A 333 -19.00 16.15 27.83
N GLY A 334 -19.80 15.35 27.11
CA GLY A 334 -19.63 15.13 25.67
C GLY A 334 -18.84 13.86 25.34
N GLY A 335 -18.58 13.62 24.05
CA GLY A 335 -17.77 12.50 23.59
C GLY A 335 -16.28 12.74 23.83
N VAL A 336 -15.53 11.66 24.07
CA VAL A 336 -14.07 11.73 24.21
C VAL A 336 -13.47 11.80 22.81
N PRO A 337 -12.72 12.85 22.43
CA PRO A 337 -12.32 13.05 21.05
C PRO A 337 -11.24 12.03 20.62
N VAL A 338 -11.31 11.58 19.36
CA VAL A 338 -10.26 10.79 18.69
C VAL A 338 -9.01 11.66 18.47
N LEU A 339 -9.22 12.86 17.93
CA LEU A 339 -8.17 13.84 17.65
C LEU A 339 -8.23 15.03 18.61
N THR A 340 -7.06 15.46 19.05
CA THR A 340 -6.87 16.64 19.90
C THR A 340 -5.59 17.37 19.51
N VAL A 341 -5.13 18.32 20.32
CA VAL A 341 -3.85 19.01 20.12
C VAL A 341 -2.90 18.75 21.29
N GLN A 342 -1.59 18.88 21.05
CA GLN A 342 -0.56 18.61 22.06
C GLN A 342 -0.73 19.45 23.34
N LYS A 343 -1.26 20.68 23.23
CA LYS A 343 -1.64 21.52 24.38
C LYS A 343 -2.62 20.80 25.31
N CYS A 344 -3.62 20.12 24.76
CA CYS A 344 -4.61 19.40 25.56
C CYS A 344 -4.02 18.15 26.20
N ILE A 345 -3.17 17.42 25.48
CA ILE A 345 -2.40 16.28 26.04
C ILE A 345 -1.56 16.75 27.25
N ALA A 346 -0.98 17.95 27.18
CA ALA A 346 -0.21 18.55 28.27
C ALA A 346 -1.06 19.07 29.45
N GLY A 347 -2.38 18.86 29.43
CA GLY A 347 -3.29 19.30 30.50
C GLY A 347 -3.58 20.81 30.50
N GLN A 348 -3.27 21.52 29.41
CA GLN A 348 -3.36 22.99 29.34
C GLN A 348 -4.65 23.49 28.69
N CYS A 349 -5.56 22.60 28.28
CA CYS A 349 -6.82 22.96 27.65
C CYS A 349 -7.95 23.19 28.68
N THR A 350 -8.78 24.20 28.41
CA THR A 350 -10.06 24.39 29.12
C THR A 350 -11.04 23.26 28.78
N GLU A 351 -12.12 23.12 29.56
CA GLU A 351 -13.14 22.10 29.27
C GLU A 351 -13.81 22.27 27.90
N ASP A 352 -13.95 23.51 27.41
CA ASP A 352 -14.49 23.78 26.07
C ASP A 352 -13.47 23.43 24.97
N GLU A 353 -12.19 23.70 25.20
CA GLU A 353 -11.11 23.29 24.29
C GLU A 353 -11.00 21.76 24.22
N LYS A 354 -11.15 21.04 25.34
CA LYS A 354 -11.13 19.57 25.34
C LYS A 354 -12.23 18.98 24.43
N LYS A 355 -13.35 19.67 24.25
CA LYS A 355 -14.48 19.21 23.44
C LYS A 355 -14.33 19.58 21.96
N ASN A 356 -13.82 20.78 21.68
CA ASN A 356 -13.95 21.39 20.35
C ASN A 356 -12.60 21.68 19.67
N LEU A 357 -11.48 21.67 20.40
CA LEU A 357 -10.16 21.98 19.85
C LEU A 357 -9.51 20.71 19.29
N HIS A 358 -9.88 20.38 18.06
CA HIS A 358 -9.37 19.21 17.34
C HIS A 358 -8.12 19.49 16.49
N TYR A 359 -7.82 20.78 16.24
CA TYR A 359 -6.74 21.22 15.36
C TYR A 359 -6.30 22.65 15.74
N GLY A 360 -5.13 23.07 15.25
CA GLY A 360 -4.56 24.40 15.49
C GLY A 360 -4.02 25.07 14.23
N ASP A 361 -3.03 25.94 14.41
CA ASP A 361 -2.53 26.88 13.39
C ASP A 361 -2.24 26.23 12.03
N ALA A 362 -1.67 25.02 12.00
CA ALA A 362 -1.33 24.34 10.76
C ALA A 362 -2.53 24.02 9.88
N VAL A 363 -3.56 23.39 10.44
CA VAL A 363 -4.78 23.05 9.72
C VAL A 363 -5.60 24.32 9.43
N GLN A 364 -5.55 25.30 10.34
CA GLN A 364 -6.19 26.60 10.10
C GLN A 364 -5.58 27.31 8.88
N ARG A 365 -4.26 27.23 8.65
CA ARG A 365 -3.63 27.78 7.44
C ARG A 365 -4.05 27.03 6.17
N MET A 366 -4.19 25.70 6.23
CA MET A 366 -4.74 24.93 5.10
C MET A 366 -6.16 25.39 4.76
N GLN A 367 -6.99 25.64 5.77
CA GLN A 367 -8.33 26.20 5.56
C GLN A 367 -8.28 27.62 4.97
N ASN A 368 -7.46 28.50 5.54
CA ASN A 368 -7.29 29.87 5.07
C ASN A 368 -6.83 29.90 3.60
N LEU A 369 -5.93 28.99 3.21
CA LEU A 369 -5.47 28.83 1.84
C LEU A 369 -6.64 28.50 0.90
N TRP A 370 -7.41 27.45 1.19
CA TRP A 370 -8.57 27.06 0.38
C TRP A 370 -9.67 28.12 0.32
N GLY A 371 -9.92 28.80 1.44
CA GLY A 371 -10.93 29.86 1.52
C GLY A 371 -10.53 31.15 0.82
N SER A 372 -9.23 31.38 0.62
CA SER A 372 -8.71 32.60 -0.02
C SER A 372 -8.41 32.39 -1.50
N CYS A 373 -7.88 31.22 -1.89
CA CYS A 373 -7.42 30.97 -3.25
C CYS A 373 -8.53 30.51 -4.19
N VAL A 374 -9.67 30.09 -3.66
CA VAL A 374 -10.73 29.47 -4.44
C VAL A 374 -12.08 30.08 -4.06
N ASN A 375 -12.92 30.32 -5.07
CA ASN A 375 -14.28 30.80 -4.85
C ASN A 375 -15.23 29.64 -4.53
N TRP A 376 -15.91 29.70 -3.38
CA TRP A 376 -16.87 28.69 -2.93
C TRP A 376 -18.34 29.08 -3.16
N GLY A 377 -18.57 30.13 -3.97
CA GLY A 377 -19.91 30.58 -4.32
C GLY A 377 -20.59 31.31 -3.16
N ALA A 378 -21.76 30.84 -2.75
CA ALA A 378 -22.60 31.49 -1.74
C ALA A 378 -22.37 30.97 -0.31
N GLU A 379 -21.50 29.99 -0.11
CA GLU A 379 -21.21 29.46 1.23
C GLU A 379 -20.48 30.50 2.09
N ASP A 380 -20.98 30.74 3.31
CA ASP A 380 -20.31 31.60 4.29
C ASP A 380 -19.17 30.84 4.97
N LEU A 381 -17.94 31.24 4.65
CA LEU A 381 -16.72 30.61 5.17
C LEU A 381 -16.22 31.24 6.47
N SER A 382 -16.92 32.23 7.04
CA SER A 382 -16.46 32.95 8.25
C SER A 382 -16.27 32.05 9.48
N ALA A 383 -16.93 30.88 9.50
CA ALA A 383 -16.74 29.86 10.52
C ALA A 383 -15.43 29.04 10.37
N TYR A 384 -14.84 29.02 9.17
CA TYR A 384 -13.68 28.17 8.84
C TYR A 384 -12.43 28.96 8.48
N VAL A 385 -12.58 30.20 7.99
CA VAL A 385 -11.49 31.02 7.46
C VAL A 385 -11.27 32.20 8.40
N THR A 386 -10.09 32.25 9.01
CA THR A 386 -9.75 33.28 10.00
C THR A 386 -8.90 34.41 9.42
N GLU A 387 -8.29 34.20 8.25
CA GLU A 387 -7.45 35.19 7.60
C GLU A 387 -7.50 35.04 6.07
N THR A 388 -7.28 36.14 5.34
CA THR A 388 -7.16 36.13 3.88
C THR A 388 -5.69 35.96 3.47
N ILE A 389 -5.45 35.03 2.56
CA ILE A 389 -4.13 34.73 1.99
C ILE A 389 -4.04 35.32 0.58
N SER A 390 -2.95 36.02 0.28
CA SER A 390 -2.64 36.43 -1.09
C SER A 390 -2.11 35.23 -1.86
N CYS A 391 -2.92 34.74 -2.81
CA CYS A 391 -2.63 33.52 -3.55
C CYS A 391 -1.93 33.82 -4.87
N PRO A 392 -0.78 33.18 -5.16
CA PRO A 392 -0.22 33.19 -6.52
C PRO A 392 -1.26 32.67 -7.53
N ALA A 393 -1.34 33.34 -8.69
CA ALA A 393 -2.36 33.03 -9.70
C ALA A 393 -2.31 31.57 -10.19
N ASP A 394 -1.10 31.02 -10.33
CA ASP A 394 -0.90 29.61 -10.71
C ASP A 394 -1.45 28.65 -9.66
N LEU A 395 -1.15 28.89 -8.37
CA LEU A 395 -1.66 28.08 -7.26
C LEU A 395 -3.19 28.13 -7.19
N ALA A 396 -3.78 29.32 -7.28
CA ALA A 396 -5.23 29.50 -7.29
C ALA A 396 -5.91 28.75 -8.45
N THR A 397 -5.33 28.83 -9.65
CA THR A 397 -5.84 28.12 -10.84
C THR A 397 -5.83 26.60 -10.64
N LYS A 398 -4.73 26.06 -10.12
CA LYS A 398 -4.57 24.62 -9.87
C LYS A 398 -5.53 24.12 -8.78
N MET A 399 -5.66 24.86 -7.68
CA MET A 399 -6.60 24.51 -6.61
C MET A 399 -8.06 24.59 -7.08
N ASP A 400 -8.43 25.59 -7.88
CA ASP A 400 -9.79 25.69 -8.43
C ASP A 400 -10.09 24.55 -9.41
N ALA A 401 -9.14 24.13 -10.23
CA ALA A 401 -9.30 22.95 -11.09
C ALA A 401 -9.60 21.68 -10.28
N VAL A 402 -8.89 21.45 -9.17
CA VAL A 402 -9.16 20.32 -8.26
C VAL A 402 -10.54 20.45 -7.62
N LYS A 403 -10.93 21.64 -7.14
CA LYS A 403 -12.29 21.85 -6.60
C LYS A 403 -13.36 21.51 -7.64
N GLN A 404 -13.24 22.04 -8.87
CA GLN A 404 -14.19 21.79 -9.94
C GLN A 404 -14.28 20.30 -10.31
N PHE A 405 -13.14 19.60 -10.33
CA PHE A 405 -13.08 18.17 -10.58
C PHE A 405 -13.88 17.37 -9.55
N PHE A 406 -13.70 17.65 -8.26
CA PHE A 406 -14.48 17.00 -7.21
C PHE A 406 -15.94 17.45 -7.18
N ALA A 407 -16.25 18.69 -7.55
CA ALA A 407 -17.64 19.13 -7.74
C ALA A 407 -18.33 18.35 -8.87
N GLN A 408 -17.62 18.07 -9.97
CA GLN A 408 -18.14 17.21 -11.05
C GLN A 408 -18.31 15.77 -10.59
N ASN A 409 -17.35 15.21 -9.85
CA ASN A 409 -17.47 13.88 -9.27
C ASN A 409 -18.68 13.79 -8.31
N HIS A 410 -18.94 14.83 -7.51
CA HIS A 410 -20.12 14.92 -6.65
C HIS A 410 -21.43 14.95 -7.46
N GLN A 411 -21.48 15.70 -8.56
CA GLN A 411 -22.64 15.70 -9.46
C GLN A 411 -22.91 14.31 -10.07
N ASN A 412 -21.85 13.60 -10.46
CA ASN A 412 -21.96 12.23 -10.96
C ASN A 412 -22.52 11.29 -9.88
N TYR A 413 -22.05 11.42 -8.64
CA TYR A 413 -22.57 10.69 -7.48
C TYR A 413 -24.06 10.93 -7.24
N LEU A 414 -24.51 12.19 -7.29
CA LEU A 414 -25.93 12.51 -7.15
C LEU A 414 -26.78 11.85 -8.26
N ALA A 415 -26.23 11.74 -9.47
CA ALA A 415 -26.90 11.06 -10.59
C ALA A 415 -27.03 9.54 -10.38
N LEU A 416 -26.14 8.91 -9.62
CA LEU A 416 -26.25 7.48 -9.30
C LEU A 416 -27.43 7.17 -8.37
N HIS A 417 -27.70 8.07 -7.41
CA HIS A 417 -28.84 7.94 -6.51
C HIS A 417 -30.18 8.15 -7.23
N THR A 418 -30.24 9.06 -8.22
CA THR A 418 -31.45 9.23 -9.04
C THR A 418 -31.67 8.07 -10.02
N GLY A 419 -30.60 7.34 -10.38
CA GLY A 419 -30.64 6.17 -11.25
C GLY A 419 -30.93 4.83 -10.56
N ASN A 420 -31.12 4.78 -9.24
CA ASN A 420 -31.23 3.56 -8.42
C ASN A 420 -30.02 2.60 -8.49
N THR A 421 -28.82 3.11 -8.79
CA THR A 421 -27.58 2.30 -8.77
C THR A 421 -27.08 2.08 -7.34
N CYS A 422 -27.28 3.07 -6.45
CA CYS A 422 -26.86 3.01 -5.05
C CYS A 422 -27.90 2.30 -4.17
N LYS A 423 -27.50 1.88 -2.96
CA LYS A 423 -28.35 1.12 -2.02
C LYS A 423 -29.61 1.89 -1.60
N THR A 424 -29.54 3.22 -1.61
CA THR A 424 -30.63 4.12 -1.25
C THR A 424 -30.84 5.15 -2.37
N SER A 425 -32.06 5.67 -2.50
CA SER A 425 -32.34 6.81 -3.40
C SER A 425 -31.99 8.17 -2.78
N THR A 426 -31.64 8.20 -1.50
CA THR A 426 -31.29 9.42 -0.76
C THR A 426 -29.77 9.49 -0.56
N PRO A 427 -29.09 10.45 -1.21
CA PRO A 427 -27.66 10.65 -1.02
C PRO A 427 -27.34 11.01 0.44
N GLU A 428 -26.31 10.38 1.01
CA GLU A 428 -25.80 10.75 2.34
C GLU A 428 -25.15 12.15 2.33
N LYS A 429 -24.54 12.50 1.20
CA LYS A 429 -23.88 13.79 0.93
C LYS A 429 -24.62 14.59 -0.16
N PRO A 430 -25.80 15.19 0.11
CA PRO A 430 -26.60 15.84 -0.92
C PRO A 430 -26.04 17.19 -1.40
N VAL A 431 -25.11 17.80 -0.66
CA VAL A 431 -24.57 19.14 -0.94
C VAL A 431 -23.05 19.10 -0.97
N PHE A 432 -22.46 19.70 -2.00
CA PHE A 432 -21.02 19.94 -2.09
C PHE A 432 -20.67 21.19 -1.26
N THR A 433 -20.16 20.98 -0.05
CA THR A 433 -19.75 22.07 0.87
C THR A 433 -18.24 22.16 0.96
N TYR A 434 -17.73 23.28 1.48
CA TYR A 434 -16.32 23.51 1.75
C TYR A 434 -15.67 22.34 2.50
N MET A 435 -16.23 21.94 3.66
CA MET A 435 -15.63 20.91 4.51
C MET A 435 -15.72 19.51 3.89
N GLU A 436 -16.82 19.18 3.22
CA GLU A 436 -16.92 17.89 2.53
C GLU A 436 -15.95 17.82 1.35
N ALA A 437 -15.82 18.90 0.57
CA ALA A 437 -14.84 18.96 -0.51
C ALA A 437 -13.41 18.72 0.00
N LEU A 438 -12.99 19.36 1.11
CA LEU A 438 -11.64 19.16 1.65
C LEU A 438 -11.38 17.70 2.06
N LYS A 439 -12.36 17.02 2.67
CA LYS A 439 -12.24 15.59 3.03
C LYS A 439 -11.94 14.75 1.79
N HIS A 440 -12.71 14.91 0.71
CA HIS A 440 -12.53 14.16 -0.52
C HIS A 440 -11.25 14.56 -1.28
N ILE A 441 -10.90 15.84 -1.27
CA ILE A 441 -9.70 16.35 -1.97
C ILE A 441 -8.42 15.86 -1.28
N TYR A 442 -8.27 16.01 0.03
CA TYR A 442 -7.07 15.53 0.73
C TYR A 442 -7.02 14.01 0.85
N GLY A 443 -8.18 13.35 0.82
CA GLY A 443 -8.28 11.88 0.72
C GLY A 443 -8.15 11.34 -0.69
N TRP A 444 -8.18 12.18 -1.74
CA TRP A 444 -8.34 11.78 -3.13
C TRP A 444 -9.32 10.61 -3.32
N VAL A 445 -10.48 10.72 -2.66
CA VAL A 445 -11.51 9.66 -2.64
C VAL A 445 -12.77 10.16 -3.33
N PRO A 446 -13.41 9.35 -4.21
CA PRO A 446 -14.64 9.74 -4.88
C PRO A 446 -15.78 9.91 -3.88
N PHE A 447 -16.81 10.66 -4.28
CA PHE A 447 -18.11 10.60 -3.62
C PHE A 447 -18.80 9.29 -4.03
N ASN A 448 -19.05 8.39 -3.08
CA ASN A 448 -19.72 7.11 -3.33
C ASN A 448 -20.43 6.56 -2.09
N GLU A 449 -20.71 7.42 -1.10
CA GLU A 449 -21.39 7.07 0.13
C GLU A 449 -22.75 6.42 -0.16
N GLY A 450 -22.99 5.22 0.38
CA GLY A 450 -24.20 4.46 0.10
C GLY A 450 -24.22 3.72 -1.25
N CYS A 451 -23.15 3.80 -2.05
CA CYS A 451 -22.95 3.08 -3.31
C CYS A 451 -21.86 1.99 -3.16
N GLY A 452 -21.50 1.29 -4.24
CA GLY A 452 -20.39 0.34 -4.29
C GLY A 452 -19.03 1.04 -4.40
N ALA A 453 -17.95 0.38 -3.96
CA ALA A 453 -16.60 0.94 -4.02
C ALA A 453 -16.12 1.20 -5.46
N GLY A 454 -16.58 0.39 -6.42
CA GLY A 454 -16.35 0.59 -7.85
C GLY A 454 -17.24 1.65 -8.52
N ASP A 455 -18.21 2.25 -7.82
CA ASP A 455 -19.09 3.26 -8.39
C ASP A 455 -18.44 4.66 -8.33
N ASN A 456 -18.78 5.52 -9.32
CA ASN A 456 -18.32 6.91 -9.42
C ASN A 456 -16.79 7.14 -9.35
N LYS A 457 -16.03 6.29 -10.04
CA LYS A 457 -14.56 6.35 -10.03
C LYS A 457 -14.04 7.73 -10.43
N LEU A 458 -13.02 8.23 -9.74
CA LEU A 458 -12.33 9.46 -10.13
C LEU A 458 -11.76 9.37 -11.56
N ALA A 459 -11.33 8.18 -11.98
CA ALA A 459 -10.83 7.91 -13.34
C ALA A 459 -11.85 8.26 -14.44
N ASP A 460 -13.14 8.20 -14.14
CA ASP A 460 -14.23 8.47 -15.08
C ASP A 460 -14.67 9.95 -15.04
N THR A 461 -14.03 10.77 -14.19
CA THR A 461 -14.36 12.19 -14.03
C THR A 461 -13.48 13.06 -14.94
N SER A 462 -14.08 14.09 -15.54
CA SER A 462 -13.38 15.09 -16.34
C SER A 462 -14.09 16.44 -16.25
N ILE A 463 -13.33 17.53 -16.37
CA ILE A 463 -13.84 18.91 -16.46
C ILE A 463 -13.21 19.60 -17.68
N PRO A 464 -13.69 20.77 -18.13
CA PRO A 464 -13.08 21.47 -19.24
C PRO A 464 -11.56 21.68 -19.05
N GLY A 465 -10.76 21.17 -19.99
CA GLY A 465 -9.30 21.26 -19.96
C GLY A 465 -8.57 20.25 -19.07
N TRP A 466 -9.28 19.44 -18.28
CA TRP A 466 -8.66 18.47 -17.36
C TRP A 466 -9.34 17.10 -17.40
N THR A 467 -8.51 16.08 -17.54
CA THR A 467 -8.90 14.67 -17.36
C THR A 467 -8.29 14.15 -16.07
N HIS A 468 -8.76 13.01 -15.57
CA HIS A 468 -8.09 12.34 -14.44
C HIS A 468 -6.58 12.16 -14.69
N ALA A 469 -6.19 11.75 -15.90
CA ALA A 469 -4.80 11.51 -16.28
C ALA A 469 -3.91 12.76 -16.27
N THR A 470 -4.48 13.97 -16.35
CA THR A 470 -3.70 15.22 -16.31
C THR A 470 -3.82 15.94 -14.97
N ILE A 471 -4.97 15.86 -14.31
CA ILE A 471 -5.19 16.55 -13.03
C ILE A 471 -4.52 15.83 -11.85
N GLN A 472 -4.46 14.49 -11.88
CA GLN A 472 -3.84 13.71 -10.82
C GLN A 472 -2.33 14.00 -10.71
N PRO A 473 -1.52 13.95 -11.79
CA PRO A 473 -0.11 14.34 -11.72
C PRO A 473 0.10 15.79 -11.25
N MET A 474 -0.77 16.72 -11.65
CA MET A 474 -0.71 18.12 -11.18
C MET A 474 -0.99 18.21 -9.67
N TYR A 475 -2.04 17.54 -9.19
CA TYR A 475 -2.34 17.50 -7.76
C TYR A 475 -1.18 16.92 -6.95
N ILE A 476 -0.55 15.85 -7.44
CA ILE A 476 0.61 15.24 -6.79
C ILE A 476 1.79 16.22 -6.81
N HIS A 477 2.34 16.53 -7.97
CA HIS A 477 3.64 17.20 -8.07
C HIS A 477 3.59 18.71 -7.82
N ASP A 478 2.47 19.36 -8.13
CA ASP A 478 2.36 20.83 -8.04
C ASP A 478 1.65 21.31 -6.78
N LEU A 479 0.75 20.50 -6.19
CA LEU A 479 0.04 20.84 -4.95
C LEU A 479 0.62 20.10 -3.75
N GLN A 480 0.56 18.76 -3.71
CA GLN A 480 1.02 17.98 -2.54
C GLN A 480 2.52 18.19 -2.25
N TYR A 481 3.36 18.25 -3.29
CA TYR A 481 4.79 18.52 -3.17
C TYR A 481 5.17 20.02 -3.25
N ASN A 482 4.20 20.94 -3.12
CA ASN A 482 4.45 22.37 -3.32
C ASN A 482 5.43 22.99 -2.30
N TYR A 483 5.68 22.34 -1.16
CA TYR A 483 6.71 22.75 -0.21
C TYR A 483 8.13 22.84 -0.82
N LYS A 484 8.37 22.20 -1.97
CA LYS A 484 9.62 22.29 -2.73
C LYS A 484 9.74 23.59 -3.53
N GLN A 485 8.65 24.32 -3.72
CA GLN A 485 8.64 25.56 -4.51
C GLN A 485 9.18 26.74 -3.68
N ALA A 486 10.04 27.56 -4.30
CA ALA A 486 10.65 28.71 -3.62
C ALA A 486 9.63 29.69 -3.03
N ALA A 487 8.48 29.87 -3.69
CA ALA A 487 7.40 30.73 -3.19
C ALA A 487 6.79 30.21 -1.88
N VAL A 488 6.66 28.90 -1.72
CA VAL A 488 6.11 28.25 -0.52
C VAL A 488 7.14 28.24 0.61
N GLN A 489 8.42 28.02 0.29
CA GLN A 489 9.51 28.12 1.26
C GLN A 489 9.63 29.54 1.84
N GLY A 490 9.40 30.58 1.02
CA GLY A 490 9.36 31.97 1.46
C GLY A 490 8.08 32.37 2.19
N ASN A 491 7.00 31.61 2.05
CA ASN A 491 5.72 31.85 2.73
C ASN A 491 4.99 30.53 3.04
N PRO A 492 5.22 29.95 4.24
CA PRO A 492 4.60 28.67 4.64
C PRO A 492 3.07 28.66 4.65
N LYS A 493 2.40 29.83 4.62
CA LYS A 493 0.93 29.91 4.48
C LYS A 493 0.44 29.40 3.12
N LEU A 494 1.33 29.30 2.13
CA LEU A 494 1.03 28.74 0.80
C LEU A 494 1.22 27.22 0.73
N ASN A 495 1.66 26.58 1.81
CA ASN A 495 1.88 25.14 1.82
C ASN A 495 0.53 24.40 1.78
N PHE A 496 0.33 23.60 0.73
CA PHE A 496 -0.92 22.89 0.51
C PHE A 496 -1.11 21.75 1.51
N ASN A 497 -0.03 21.04 1.84
CA ASN A 497 -0.05 19.93 2.77
C ASN A 497 1.31 19.79 3.49
N PRO A 498 1.49 20.41 4.67
CA PRO A 498 2.77 20.36 5.38
C PRO A 498 3.15 18.95 5.87
N TYR A 499 2.18 18.03 5.97
CA TYR A 499 2.42 16.63 6.34
C TYR A 499 3.31 15.90 5.32
N VAL A 500 3.19 16.23 4.03
CA VAL A 500 3.98 15.58 2.96
C VAL A 500 5.47 15.86 3.13
N SER A 501 5.84 17.08 3.54
CA SER A 501 7.23 17.42 3.84
C SER A 501 7.77 16.65 5.05
N LEU A 502 6.93 16.43 6.08
CA LEU A 502 7.32 15.60 7.22
C LEU A 502 7.66 14.18 6.77
N ILE A 503 6.76 13.52 6.02
CA ILE A 503 6.92 12.13 5.58
C ILE A 503 8.19 11.94 4.75
N HIS A 504 8.38 12.74 3.70
CA HIS A 504 9.45 12.47 2.73
C HIS A 504 10.80 13.08 3.10
N GLU A 505 10.82 14.26 3.73
CA GLU A 505 12.09 14.95 4.00
C GLU A 505 12.61 14.63 5.41
N SER A 506 11.75 14.73 6.43
CA SER A 506 12.18 14.59 7.83
C SER A 506 12.24 13.13 8.27
N LEU A 507 11.22 12.33 7.92
CA LEU A 507 11.16 10.91 8.27
C LEU A 507 11.83 10.01 7.23
N GLN A 508 12.24 10.59 6.10
CA GLN A 508 12.94 9.92 5.00
C GLN A 508 12.19 8.68 4.50
N MET A 509 10.88 8.82 4.32
CA MET A 509 10.02 7.75 3.83
C MET A 509 9.84 7.87 2.32
N ASN A 510 10.07 6.76 1.62
CA ASN A 510 9.67 6.56 0.22
C ASN A 510 8.29 5.86 0.14
N ALA A 511 7.37 6.14 1.06
CA ALA A 511 6.05 5.52 1.16
C ALA A 511 4.94 6.57 1.04
N TYR A 512 3.67 6.14 0.97
CA TYR A 512 2.53 7.06 0.76
C TYR A 512 2.45 8.18 1.82
N GLY A 513 2.65 9.45 1.44
CA GLY A 513 2.35 10.61 2.28
C GLY A 513 0.88 11.10 2.21
N PHE A 514 0.13 10.62 1.22
CA PHE A 514 -1.29 10.93 0.94
C PHE A 514 -1.86 9.89 -0.04
N SER A 515 -3.17 9.82 -0.24
CA SER A 515 -3.89 8.70 -0.86
C SER A 515 -3.53 8.33 -2.31
N VAL A 516 -2.69 9.13 -2.97
CA VAL A 516 -2.28 8.95 -4.38
C VAL A 516 -0.76 8.98 -4.54
N ASP A 517 -0.02 9.02 -3.45
CA ASP A 517 1.41 9.33 -3.54
C ASP A 517 2.21 8.20 -4.22
N ASP A 518 2.88 8.53 -5.32
CA ASP A 518 3.25 7.63 -6.41
C ASP A 518 4.78 7.44 -6.56
N ALA A 519 5.58 7.73 -5.54
CA ALA A 519 7.01 7.43 -5.56
C ALA A 519 7.30 5.92 -5.44
N VAL A 520 6.70 5.22 -4.46
CA VAL A 520 6.84 3.75 -4.23
C VAL A 520 5.62 3.18 -3.47
N GLY A 521 4.45 3.79 -3.66
CA GLY A 521 3.27 3.55 -2.82
C GLY A 521 2.92 2.07 -2.62
N PHE A 522 2.71 1.33 -3.70
CA PHE A 522 2.53 -0.13 -3.65
C PHE A 522 3.65 -0.81 -4.44
N MET A 523 4.33 -1.75 -3.79
CA MET A 523 5.33 -2.60 -4.43
C MET A 523 4.74 -3.99 -4.65
N SER A 524 4.98 -4.58 -5.82
CA SER A 524 4.69 -5.98 -6.11
C SER A 524 5.92 -6.56 -6.77
N GLU A 525 6.66 -7.35 -6.00
CA GLU A 525 7.99 -7.80 -6.38
C GLU A 525 8.14 -9.30 -6.14
N LEU A 526 9.00 -9.96 -6.90
CA LEU A 526 9.27 -11.39 -6.72
C LEU A 526 9.82 -11.63 -5.31
N GLY A 527 9.29 -12.63 -4.61
CA GLY A 527 9.79 -12.99 -3.29
C GLY A 527 9.03 -14.12 -2.61
N ASP A 528 9.70 -14.76 -1.64
CA ASP A 528 9.15 -15.86 -0.84
C ASP A 528 8.46 -15.38 0.45
N GLY A 529 8.33 -14.06 0.60
CA GLY A 529 7.83 -13.43 1.81
C GLY A 529 8.29 -11.99 1.92
N LEU A 530 8.07 -11.42 3.10
CA LEU A 530 8.44 -10.04 3.43
C LEU A 530 9.27 -10.02 4.71
N VAL A 531 10.18 -9.05 4.75
CA VAL A 531 10.96 -8.68 5.93
C VAL A 531 10.53 -7.30 6.37
N PHE A 532 10.04 -7.20 7.60
CA PHE A 532 9.72 -5.98 8.31
C PHE A 532 10.81 -5.69 9.32
N VAL A 533 11.25 -4.44 9.39
CA VAL A 533 12.22 -3.99 10.38
C VAL A 533 11.67 -2.75 11.10
N VAL A 534 11.89 -2.68 12.41
CA VAL A 534 11.47 -1.52 13.24
C VAL A 534 12.70 -0.89 13.87
N GLY A 535 12.91 0.41 13.64
CA GLY A 535 13.96 1.17 14.32
C GLY A 535 15.40 0.96 13.81
N GLY A 536 15.59 0.35 12.64
CA GLY A 536 16.92 0.11 12.05
C GLY A 536 16.86 -0.84 10.85
N PRO A 537 17.90 -0.92 9.99
CA PRO A 537 17.86 -1.68 8.74
C PRO A 537 18.25 -3.17 8.89
N HIS A 538 18.70 -3.61 10.06
CA HIS A 538 19.19 -4.97 10.25
C HIS A 538 18.09 -6.01 9.94
N GLY A 539 18.44 -7.02 9.14
CA GLY A 539 17.54 -8.05 8.62
C GLY A 539 17.08 -7.83 7.18
N LEU A 540 17.12 -6.60 6.65
CA LEU A 540 16.81 -6.33 5.24
C LEU A 540 17.90 -6.91 4.33
N GLU A 541 17.50 -7.61 3.27
CA GLU A 541 18.42 -8.16 2.26
C GLU A 541 19.06 -7.06 1.40
N ASN A 542 18.32 -5.97 1.17
CA ASN A 542 18.83 -4.75 0.56
C ASN A 542 18.66 -3.58 1.52
N SER A 543 19.76 -3.09 2.06
CA SER A 543 19.76 -1.97 3.01
C SER A 543 19.61 -0.60 2.33
N LYS A 544 19.44 -0.54 1.00
CA LYS A 544 19.09 0.71 0.31
C LYS A 544 17.59 0.84 0.20
N GLN A 545 17.12 2.06 0.40
CA GLN A 545 15.74 2.42 0.14
C GLN A 545 15.44 2.28 -1.36
N PHE A 546 14.23 1.82 -1.69
CA PHE A 546 13.79 1.67 -3.07
C PHE A 546 13.66 3.03 -3.77
N SER A 547 14.17 3.11 -4.99
CA SER A 547 13.96 4.24 -5.90
C SER A 547 13.86 3.74 -7.33
N TYR A 548 12.82 4.15 -8.06
CA TYR A 548 12.71 3.83 -9.49
C TYR A 548 13.87 4.39 -10.33
N LEU A 549 14.51 5.47 -9.86
CA LEU A 549 15.64 6.10 -10.52
C LEU A 549 16.96 5.34 -10.30
N ASP A 550 17.05 4.48 -9.28
CA ASP A 550 18.30 3.77 -8.97
C ASP A 550 18.50 2.53 -9.85
N GLY A 551 17.41 1.99 -10.41
CA GLY A 551 17.42 0.73 -11.16
C GLY A 551 16.65 0.78 -12.46
N PHE A 552 16.26 -0.40 -12.95
CA PHE A 552 15.56 -0.61 -14.21
C PHE A 552 14.83 -1.97 -14.22
N ALA A 553 13.80 -2.08 -15.05
CA ALA A 553 13.19 -3.36 -15.39
C ALA A 553 13.89 -3.97 -16.60
N LEU A 554 14.39 -5.20 -16.47
CA LEU A 554 14.81 -6.00 -17.61
C LEU A 554 13.58 -6.57 -18.30
N ALA A 555 13.48 -6.42 -19.62
CA ALA A 555 12.43 -7.03 -20.43
C ALA A 555 13.03 -7.83 -21.60
N ILE A 556 12.55 -9.05 -21.80
CA ILE A 556 13.00 -9.98 -22.84
C ILE A 556 11.83 -10.21 -23.79
N GLY A 557 12.11 -10.32 -25.09
CA GLY A 557 11.09 -10.68 -26.07
C GLY A 557 10.47 -12.05 -25.77
N VAL A 558 9.16 -12.19 -25.96
CA VAL A 558 8.46 -13.46 -25.82
C VAL A 558 8.32 -14.12 -27.19
N PRO A 559 8.84 -15.34 -27.40
CA PRO A 559 8.55 -16.12 -28.60
C PRO A 559 7.06 -16.40 -28.75
N SER A 560 6.51 -16.19 -29.95
CA SER A 560 5.08 -16.42 -30.23
C SER A 560 4.64 -17.88 -30.12
N THR A 561 5.61 -18.80 -30.12
CA THR A 561 5.39 -20.25 -30.01
C THR A 561 5.22 -20.75 -28.57
N LEU A 562 5.46 -19.91 -27.56
CA LEU A 562 5.39 -20.32 -26.15
C LEU A 562 4.06 -19.89 -25.51
N GLY A 563 3.41 -20.82 -24.80
CA GLY A 563 2.18 -20.57 -24.04
C GLY A 563 2.42 -19.77 -22.75
N GLU A 564 1.36 -19.26 -22.13
CA GLU A 564 1.45 -18.44 -20.91
C GLU A 564 1.96 -19.20 -19.68
N GLY A 565 1.76 -20.53 -19.62
CA GLY A 565 2.28 -21.40 -18.56
C GLY A 565 3.76 -21.79 -18.71
N THR A 566 4.44 -21.38 -19.79
CA THR A 566 5.80 -21.88 -20.08
C THR A 566 6.90 -20.93 -19.58
N PRO A 567 7.81 -21.37 -18.69
CA PRO A 567 8.88 -20.53 -18.16
C PRO A 567 9.92 -20.16 -19.24
N LEU A 568 10.54 -18.98 -19.07
CA LEU A 568 11.60 -18.47 -19.95
C LEU A 568 12.94 -18.34 -19.26
N ILE A 569 12.95 -17.90 -18.00
CA ILE A 569 14.15 -17.64 -17.20
C ILE A 569 14.12 -18.58 -16.00
N LYS A 570 15.27 -19.16 -15.62
CA LYS A 570 15.44 -20.02 -14.44
C LYS A 570 15.92 -19.28 -13.21
N LYS A 571 16.80 -18.30 -13.37
CA LYS A 571 17.40 -17.51 -12.28
C LYS A 571 18.06 -16.25 -12.80
N TYR A 572 18.24 -15.26 -11.93
CA TYR A 572 19.00 -14.05 -12.22
C TYR A 572 19.80 -13.54 -11.04
N GLY A 573 20.73 -12.65 -11.35
CA GLY A 573 21.68 -12.07 -10.42
C GLY A 573 22.17 -10.70 -10.87
N VAL A 574 22.49 -9.84 -9.91
CA VAL A 574 23.05 -8.51 -10.14
C VAL A 574 24.24 -8.29 -9.22
N CYS A 575 25.32 -7.74 -9.76
CA CYS A 575 26.50 -7.39 -9.00
C CYS A 575 27.01 -6.00 -9.41
N ALA A 576 27.17 -5.12 -8.44
CA ALA A 576 27.79 -3.81 -8.63
C ALA A 576 29.32 -3.96 -8.59
N LEU A 577 30.01 -3.51 -9.64
CA LEU A 577 31.47 -3.68 -9.73
C LEU A 577 32.17 -2.88 -8.64
N GLY A 578 33.26 -3.44 -8.11
CA GLY A 578 34.08 -2.84 -7.06
C GLY A 578 33.46 -2.83 -5.66
N GLN A 579 32.21 -3.30 -5.50
CA GLN A 579 31.52 -3.30 -4.20
C GLN A 579 31.94 -4.47 -3.31
N ASP A 580 32.09 -5.67 -3.88
CA ASP A 580 32.60 -6.82 -3.15
C ASP A 580 34.12 -6.89 -3.27
N ALA A 581 34.84 -6.66 -2.16
CA ALA A 581 36.30 -6.74 -2.13
C ALA A 581 36.85 -8.13 -2.51
N LYS A 582 36.06 -9.20 -2.34
CA LYS A 582 36.42 -10.57 -2.73
C LYS A 582 36.07 -10.89 -4.18
N ASP A 583 35.22 -10.10 -4.81
CA ASP A 583 34.82 -10.24 -6.21
C ASP A 583 34.65 -8.87 -6.90
N PRO A 584 35.71 -8.04 -6.98
CA PRO A 584 35.60 -6.68 -7.47
C PRO A 584 35.18 -6.60 -8.94
N GLY A 585 35.46 -7.66 -9.71
CA GLY A 585 35.09 -7.78 -11.11
C GLY A 585 33.73 -8.43 -11.35
N CYS A 586 32.99 -8.82 -10.30
CA CYS A 586 31.75 -9.59 -10.42
C CYS A 586 31.93 -10.85 -11.29
N ALA A 587 33.01 -11.60 -11.07
CA ALA A 587 33.34 -12.83 -11.78
C ALA A 587 32.52 -14.03 -11.29
N ALA A 588 32.14 -14.07 -10.00
CA ALA A 588 31.32 -15.15 -9.47
C ALA A 588 29.92 -15.17 -10.08
N ASP A 589 29.37 -16.37 -10.28
CA ASP A 589 27.97 -16.55 -10.67
C ASP A 589 27.06 -16.36 -9.45
N LYS A 590 26.66 -15.10 -9.21
CA LYS A 590 25.75 -14.70 -8.13
C LYS A 590 24.30 -14.59 -8.61
N GLN A 591 23.79 -15.64 -9.26
CA GLN A 591 22.39 -15.72 -9.66
C GLN A 591 21.52 -16.19 -8.49
N ASP A 592 21.31 -15.27 -7.55
CA ASP A 592 20.80 -15.57 -6.22
C ASP A 592 19.26 -15.58 -6.16
N VAL A 593 18.60 -15.15 -7.24
CA VAL A 593 17.13 -15.16 -7.33
C VAL A 593 16.68 -16.24 -8.30
N THR A 594 15.94 -17.22 -7.78
CA THR A 594 15.34 -18.28 -8.60
C THR A 594 14.09 -17.76 -9.26
N MET A 595 14.08 -17.86 -10.59
CA MET A 595 12.91 -17.50 -11.35
C MET A 595 11.91 -18.63 -11.32
N PRO A 596 10.63 -18.28 -11.25
CA PRO A 596 9.68 -19.35 -11.01
C PRO A 596 9.22 -20.09 -12.28
N THR A 597 8.61 -21.27 -12.12
CA THR A 597 8.61 -22.35 -13.14
C THR A 597 7.27 -22.67 -13.79
N ASN A 598 6.15 -22.21 -13.22
CA ASN A 598 4.79 -22.52 -13.70
C ASN A 598 4.18 -21.42 -14.60
N SER A 599 4.97 -20.43 -15.01
CA SER A 599 4.48 -19.33 -15.84
C SER A 599 5.59 -18.68 -16.64
N ARG A 600 5.15 -17.97 -17.68
CA ARG A 600 5.98 -17.19 -18.58
C ARG A 600 6.30 -15.81 -18.01
N ILE A 601 7.35 -15.71 -17.19
CA ILE A 601 8.02 -14.42 -16.93
C ILE A 601 9.06 -14.12 -18.00
N ALA A 602 8.93 -12.95 -18.62
CA ALA A 602 9.84 -12.44 -19.64
C ALA A 602 10.70 -11.25 -19.18
N GLY A 603 11.15 -11.24 -17.92
CA GLY A 603 11.96 -10.14 -17.37
C GLY A 603 12.06 -10.17 -15.85
N PHE A 604 12.64 -9.13 -15.25
CA PHE A 604 12.65 -8.93 -13.80
C PHE A 604 13.05 -7.48 -13.46
N ARG A 605 12.81 -7.04 -12.23
CA ARG A 605 13.25 -5.73 -11.76
C ARG A 605 14.62 -5.80 -11.10
N VAL A 606 15.46 -4.84 -11.44
CA VAL A 606 16.61 -4.41 -10.64
C VAL A 606 16.17 -3.09 -9.98
N GLY A 607 15.93 -3.11 -8.67
CA GLY A 607 15.32 -2.00 -7.93
C GLY A 607 16.34 -0.95 -7.50
N SER A 608 17.06 -1.21 -6.41
CA SER A 608 18.08 -0.29 -5.89
C SER A 608 19.44 -0.97 -5.84
N VAL A 609 20.42 -0.42 -6.56
CA VAL A 609 21.78 -0.97 -6.62
C VAL A 609 22.78 -0.11 -5.83
N PRO A 610 23.85 -0.69 -5.28
CA PRO A 610 24.87 0.06 -4.54
C PRO A 610 25.58 1.14 -5.36
N SER A 611 25.95 0.82 -6.59
CA SER A 611 26.62 1.72 -7.53
C SER A 611 26.52 1.20 -8.96
N TYR A 612 26.82 2.06 -9.93
CA TYR A 612 27.15 1.68 -11.30
C TYR A 612 28.67 1.72 -11.50
N PRO A 613 29.24 0.92 -12.42
CA PRO A 613 28.57 -0.02 -13.32
C PRO A 613 28.06 -1.27 -12.60
N VAL A 614 26.99 -1.88 -13.14
CA VAL A 614 26.44 -3.15 -12.66
C VAL A 614 26.55 -4.22 -13.73
N LYS A 615 26.86 -5.46 -13.32
CA LYS A 615 26.81 -6.66 -14.14
C LYS A 615 25.57 -7.46 -13.78
N VAL A 616 24.75 -7.74 -14.79
CA VAL A 616 23.54 -8.55 -14.67
C VAL A 616 23.78 -9.89 -15.34
N ARG A 617 23.30 -10.96 -14.70
CA ARG A 617 23.28 -12.31 -15.26
C ARG A 617 21.89 -12.91 -15.14
N PHE A 618 21.44 -13.63 -16.16
CA PHE A 618 20.27 -14.50 -16.05
C PHE A 618 20.44 -15.74 -16.93
N THR A 619 19.75 -16.82 -16.58
CA THR A 619 19.86 -18.11 -17.26
C THR A 619 18.49 -18.52 -17.78
N ASP A 620 18.41 -18.94 -19.05
CA ASP A 620 17.15 -19.40 -19.65
C ASP A 620 16.86 -20.89 -19.37
N THR A 621 15.72 -21.38 -19.85
CA THR A 621 15.30 -22.77 -19.67
C THR A 621 16.17 -23.81 -20.38
N LYS A 622 17.07 -23.38 -21.27
CA LYS A 622 18.05 -24.22 -21.99
C LYS A 622 19.47 -24.10 -21.42
N ASP A 623 19.60 -23.47 -20.25
CA ASP A 623 20.88 -23.26 -19.57
C ASP A 623 21.87 -22.38 -20.37
N ASN A 624 21.35 -21.51 -21.25
CA ASN A 624 22.15 -20.41 -21.77
C ASN A 624 22.25 -19.31 -20.71
N LEU A 625 23.48 -18.89 -20.41
CA LEU A 625 23.79 -17.80 -19.49
C LEU A 625 23.96 -16.49 -20.28
N TYR A 626 23.11 -15.52 -19.96
CA TYR A 626 23.13 -14.17 -20.50
C TYR A 626 23.84 -13.28 -19.51
N THR A 627 24.84 -12.52 -19.96
CA THR A 627 25.58 -11.56 -19.13
C THR A 627 25.62 -10.21 -19.84
N PHE A 628 25.25 -9.13 -19.15
CA PHE A 628 25.45 -7.78 -19.66
C PHE A 628 25.84 -6.78 -18.56
N GLN A 629 26.44 -5.66 -18.93
CA GLN A 629 26.85 -4.59 -18.02
C GLN A 629 26.17 -3.27 -18.35
N VAL A 630 25.48 -2.69 -17.37
CA VAL A 630 24.95 -1.33 -17.47
C VAL A 630 25.97 -0.41 -16.84
N ILE A 631 26.56 0.46 -17.66
CA ILE A 631 27.73 1.24 -17.24
C ILE A 631 27.40 2.48 -16.41
N ASP A 632 26.17 2.98 -16.54
CA ASP A 632 25.74 4.24 -15.94
C ASP A 632 24.28 4.16 -15.48
N ARG A 633 23.95 4.97 -14.48
CA ARG A 633 22.58 5.12 -13.97
C ARG A 633 21.74 5.84 -15.02
N PHE A 634 20.50 5.40 -15.23
CA PHE A 634 19.56 6.09 -16.12
C PHE A 634 19.23 7.49 -15.59
N SER A 635 19.37 8.53 -16.43
CA SER A 635 18.93 9.88 -16.10
C SER A 635 17.41 9.94 -15.91
N ALA A 636 16.91 10.85 -15.08
CA ALA A 636 15.47 11.04 -14.91
C ALA A 636 14.80 11.53 -16.21
N CYS A 637 13.56 11.09 -16.47
CA CYS A 637 12.72 11.65 -17.52
C CYS A 637 12.18 13.02 -17.12
N ALA A 638 12.19 13.97 -18.05
CA ALA A 638 11.38 15.17 -17.89
C ALA A 638 9.89 14.82 -18.10
N VAL A 639 9.01 15.34 -17.24
CA VAL A 639 7.56 15.17 -17.37
C VAL A 639 7.10 15.68 -18.75
N GLY A 640 6.42 14.83 -19.54
CA GLY A 640 5.86 15.20 -20.84
C GLY A 640 6.78 15.04 -22.07
N ALA A 641 7.99 14.47 -21.95
CA ALA A 641 8.92 14.29 -23.07
C ALA A 641 9.33 12.81 -23.32
N PRO A 642 8.44 11.98 -23.92
CA PRO A 642 8.67 10.52 -24.00
C PRO A 642 9.68 10.04 -25.06
N GLY A 643 9.97 10.82 -26.12
CA GLY A 643 10.72 10.30 -27.28
C GLY A 643 12.22 10.03 -27.04
N ASP A 644 12.87 10.87 -26.22
CA ASP A 644 14.32 10.87 -26.02
C ASP A 644 14.74 10.65 -24.55
N CYS A 645 13.82 10.16 -23.71
CA CYS A 645 14.16 9.77 -22.34
C CYS A 645 14.83 8.38 -22.29
N PRO A 646 15.80 8.14 -21.38
CA PRO A 646 16.58 9.13 -20.63
C PRO A 646 17.63 9.81 -21.50
N SER A 647 18.09 11.00 -21.09
CA SER A 647 19.07 11.78 -21.86
C SER A 647 20.40 11.05 -22.11
N ASN A 648 20.74 10.06 -21.28
CA ASN A 648 21.94 9.23 -21.43
C ASN A 648 21.66 7.84 -22.05
N ARG A 649 20.49 7.62 -22.67
CA ARG A 649 20.11 6.35 -23.34
C ARG A 649 21.19 5.85 -24.31
N ASP A 650 21.67 6.72 -25.17
CA ASP A 650 22.62 6.35 -26.22
C ASP A 650 24.01 6.03 -25.64
N ALA A 651 24.41 6.71 -24.57
CA ALA A 651 25.64 6.41 -23.83
C ALA A 651 25.56 5.04 -23.15
N ILE A 652 24.42 4.72 -22.52
CA ILE A 652 24.17 3.39 -21.93
C ILE A 652 24.24 2.31 -23.02
N LYS A 653 23.63 2.54 -24.20
CA LYS A 653 23.66 1.59 -25.31
C LYS A 653 25.08 1.39 -25.84
N ALA A 654 25.83 2.47 -26.07
CA ALA A 654 27.19 2.42 -26.60
C ALA A 654 28.18 1.75 -25.63
N GLY A 655 27.96 1.91 -24.32
CA GLY A 655 28.77 1.29 -23.27
C GLY A 655 28.35 -0.12 -22.86
N LEU A 656 27.28 -0.67 -23.43
CA LEU A 656 26.77 -1.99 -23.06
C LEU A 656 27.76 -3.10 -23.46
N VAL A 657 28.33 -3.77 -22.47
CA VAL A 657 29.10 -5.01 -22.68
C VAL A 657 28.17 -6.19 -22.47
N CYS A 658 28.03 -7.08 -23.44
CA CYS A 658 27.05 -8.16 -23.42
C CYS A 658 27.57 -9.44 -24.07
N SER A 659 27.14 -10.60 -23.57
CA SER A 659 27.45 -11.92 -24.12
C SER A 659 26.42 -12.97 -23.68
N VAL A 660 26.25 -14.01 -24.50
CA VAL A 660 25.46 -15.21 -24.17
C VAL A 660 26.34 -16.44 -24.36
N THR A 661 26.42 -17.27 -23.33
CA THR A 661 27.21 -18.51 -23.33
C THR A 661 26.29 -19.71 -23.08
N ARG A 662 26.58 -20.83 -23.73
CA ARG A 662 25.89 -22.10 -23.51
C ARG A 662 26.30 -22.73 -22.17
N SER A 663 25.58 -23.79 -21.80
CA SER A 663 25.87 -24.60 -20.62
C SER A 663 27.28 -25.22 -20.62
N ASP A 664 27.90 -25.40 -21.79
CA ASP A 664 29.27 -25.90 -21.96
C ASP A 664 30.35 -24.80 -21.87
N GLY A 665 29.94 -23.54 -21.64
CA GLY A 665 30.83 -22.38 -21.55
C GLY A 665 31.20 -21.74 -22.89
N THR A 666 30.76 -22.29 -24.02
CA THR A 666 31.03 -21.69 -25.34
C THR A 666 30.10 -20.52 -25.64
N VAL A 667 30.58 -19.51 -26.37
CA VAL A 667 29.75 -18.37 -26.80
C VAL A 667 28.67 -18.85 -27.78
N HIS A 668 27.43 -18.46 -27.53
CA HIS A 668 26.31 -18.78 -28.42
C HIS A 668 26.45 -18.02 -29.76
N PRO A 669 26.22 -18.64 -30.94
CA PRO A 669 26.33 -17.98 -32.25
C PRO A 669 25.46 -16.73 -32.38
N MET A 670 24.27 -16.75 -31.77
CA MET A 670 23.35 -15.61 -31.77
C MET A 670 23.64 -14.59 -30.66
N SER A 671 24.73 -14.75 -29.89
CA SER A 671 25.11 -13.83 -28.82
C SER A 671 25.25 -12.40 -29.34
N LYS A 672 25.93 -12.20 -30.47
CA LYS A 672 26.10 -10.86 -31.04
C LYS A 672 24.76 -10.25 -31.44
N THR A 673 23.92 -11.01 -32.16
CA THR A 673 22.59 -10.58 -32.59
C THR A 673 21.70 -10.18 -31.40
N TRP A 674 21.75 -10.95 -30.32
CA TRP A 674 21.01 -10.65 -29.10
C TRP A 674 21.48 -9.34 -28.44
N CYS A 675 22.81 -9.16 -28.32
CA CYS A 675 23.40 -7.94 -27.76
C CYS A 675 23.15 -6.69 -28.61
N ASP A 676 23.27 -6.80 -29.94
CA ASP A 676 22.98 -5.70 -30.87
C ASP A 676 21.51 -5.23 -30.78
N GLY A 677 20.61 -6.14 -30.40
CA GLY A 677 19.19 -5.88 -30.20
C GLY A 677 18.83 -5.21 -28.87
N ALA A 678 19.81 -4.90 -28.01
CA ALA A 678 19.57 -4.21 -26.76
C ALA A 678 19.02 -2.79 -26.98
N ASN A 679 18.04 -2.43 -26.16
CA ASN A 679 17.36 -1.15 -26.24
C ASN A 679 17.12 -0.57 -24.84
N PRO A 680 17.98 0.36 -24.39
CA PRO A 680 17.76 1.05 -23.13
C PRO A 680 16.53 1.95 -23.23
N ASN A 681 15.72 1.91 -22.19
CA ASN A 681 14.45 2.59 -22.06
C ASN A 681 13.49 2.32 -23.22
N GLN A 682 13.33 1.05 -23.60
CA GLN A 682 12.16 0.59 -24.35
C GLN A 682 11.25 -0.17 -23.39
N SER A 683 10.07 0.37 -23.11
CA SER A 683 8.99 -0.42 -22.52
C SER A 683 8.53 -1.44 -23.56
N ARG A 684 8.25 -2.66 -23.12
CA ARG A 684 7.55 -3.66 -23.93
C ARG A 684 6.06 -3.74 -23.58
N ASP A 685 5.57 -2.80 -22.77
CA ASP A 685 4.18 -2.63 -22.37
C ASP A 685 3.72 -1.20 -22.68
N ASP A 686 2.72 -1.08 -23.56
CA ASP A 686 2.14 0.19 -23.99
C ASP A 686 1.34 0.89 -22.86
N LYS A 687 1.03 0.18 -21.77
CA LYS A 687 0.25 0.68 -20.61
C LYS A 687 1.12 1.22 -19.46
N ASP A 688 2.44 1.07 -19.52
CA ASP A 688 3.38 1.60 -18.51
C ASP A 688 4.22 2.71 -19.16
N PRO A 689 3.66 3.94 -19.30
CA PRO A 689 4.38 5.03 -19.97
C PRO A 689 5.67 5.37 -19.22
N GLN A 690 6.72 5.64 -19.99
CA GLN A 690 8.09 5.90 -19.54
C GLN A 690 8.27 7.26 -18.85
N VAL A 691 7.55 7.50 -17.75
CA VAL A 691 7.66 8.74 -16.99
C VAL A 691 8.44 8.52 -15.70
N THR A 692 8.29 7.36 -15.06
CA THR A 692 8.90 7.06 -13.75
C THR A 692 9.82 5.83 -13.74
N LYS A 693 9.65 4.88 -14.66
CA LYS A 693 10.40 3.60 -14.68
C LYS A 693 11.39 3.54 -15.83
N ASN A 694 12.60 3.08 -15.53
CA ASN A 694 13.62 2.77 -16.53
C ASN A 694 13.48 1.32 -17.01
N PHE A 695 13.75 1.10 -18.30
CA PHE A 695 13.74 -0.25 -18.89
C PHE A 695 15.09 -0.59 -19.51
N MET A 696 15.46 -1.86 -19.52
CA MET A 696 16.49 -2.40 -20.39
C MET A 696 15.88 -3.57 -21.15
N SER A 697 15.66 -3.40 -22.45
CA SER A 697 15.00 -4.41 -23.27
C SER A 697 15.98 -5.16 -24.15
N PHE A 698 15.77 -6.47 -24.27
CA PHE A 698 16.50 -7.33 -25.19
C PHE A 698 15.52 -8.11 -26.09
N PRO A 699 15.97 -8.66 -27.23
CA PRO A 699 15.19 -9.59 -28.04
C PRO A 699 14.80 -10.86 -27.25
N MET A 700 14.09 -11.77 -27.92
CA MET A 700 13.76 -13.08 -27.35
C MET A 700 15.02 -13.94 -27.06
N PRO A 701 14.91 -15.01 -26.25
CA PRO A 701 16.05 -15.89 -25.95
C PRO A 701 16.75 -16.39 -27.22
N VAL A 702 18.06 -16.61 -27.15
CA VAL A 702 18.93 -16.82 -28.33
C VAL A 702 18.52 -17.99 -29.22
N ASP A 703 17.90 -19.02 -28.65
CA ASP A 703 17.43 -20.21 -29.38
C ASP A 703 16.20 -19.96 -30.25
N PHE A 704 15.55 -18.79 -30.10
CA PHE A 704 14.41 -18.37 -30.91
C PHE A 704 14.77 -17.28 -31.93
N LEU A 705 16.00 -16.78 -31.90
CA LEU A 705 16.50 -15.84 -32.90
C LEU A 705 16.81 -16.59 -34.21
N LYS A 706 16.47 -15.96 -35.33
CA LYS A 706 16.70 -16.49 -36.68
C LYS A 706 17.92 -15.85 -37.32
#